data_AF-A0A2V4BXY3-F1
#
_entry.id   AF-A0A2V4BXY3-F1
#
_cell.length_a   1.000
_cell.length_b   1.000
_cell.length_c   1.000
_cell.angle_alpha   90.00
_cell.angle_beta   90.00
_cell.angle_gamma   90.00
#
_symmetry.space_group_name_H-M   'P 1'
#
loop_
_entity.id
_entity.type
_entity.pdbx_description
1 polymer ?
#
loop_
_entity_poly.entity_id
_entity_poly.type
_entity_poly.pdbx_seq_one_letter_code
_entity_poly.pdbx_strand_id
1 'polypeptide(L)'
;MYSHYLKYLYLTTSLVVMFWLSSLFETYSKISNGIAVPKIGMEICYKLLNDFWSAIVVSLVLLPVFILIGFIQKRFSVIFMTIIFTLVALIQFALVKYSSTTLVNLGADLMGYSFSDMYLTVKASESLSFIFFLPFIIIPLLYLGINFAFTKLDKRKIVLGTTLALVIISGAMKLFLHELSDSKYENKLAFLTKEIIRFERDKSIAGDVQNIKFKSEYPMLKPFKETPDVLGPHFNITSEKPNIVVIVVEGLGDEFIGKNEYAGFTPYLDSMISKSLYWENFLSNGGRTYAVLSSLLGSLTYGQKGFLELNPYPAHLSLINVLKANGYTTSFYSGDDANFDRKINFLDQNGIDNLIDKNNYGPEYTKTKANAEGFSWGYPDGEIFKKALIETNKMKLPRLDIIQTLTNHEPFDFPEKNEYLKKIDGIIDSHPNLKSQKENIISYKDIFACLNYTDNSIKNYMEAYAKRPDYKNTIFIITGDHRLIPIAQKDKLCRFHVPLYIFSPMLKKAELFKSISSHWDVTPSLVSFLFNNYKFNRLDQTAWMGKGLDTSKEFRNTQGIPLTRNKGTMDDYVYKDYLYSSGELYKIKDNFEIEKISDSDVLDKITQEFNTFKQLNAYLTQKDKIIPKSLNLNKPKGVQFTKEEQDTINKLIKGLNREEMFFAARELAFHKKHKKAILLCDFILNELPNYSDARTLKGRILGWDGEYKKSEEELMIVIKRMPSYDDAYLALMDVCWWSDQNKKAIKIGKLALSNGIENPEIKEKIARSKKTLNNSK
;
A
#
# COMPACT_ATOMS: atom_id res chain seq x y z
N MET A 1 -5.61 -34.95 -42.52
CA MET A 1 -4.62 -34.34 -41.60
C MET A 1 -4.56 -32.83 -41.80
N TYR A 2 -4.36 -32.36 -43.05
CA TYR A 2 -4.30 -30.93 -43.43
C TYR A 2 -5.50 -30.06 -42.97
N SER A 3 -6.75 -30.55 -43.15
CA SER A 3 -7.94 -29.77 -42.76
C SER A 3 -8.09 -29.55 -41.25
N HIS A 4 -7.42 -30.37 -40.43
CA HIS A 4 -7.46 -30.25 -38.97
C HIS A 4 -6.53 -29.12 -38.49
N TYR A 5 -5.31 -29.08 -39.02
CA TYR A 5 -4.33 -28.03 -38.71
C TYR A 5 -4.72 -26.66 -39.27
N LEU A 6 -5.41 -26.64 -40.41
CA LEU A 6 -5.97 -25.40 -40.95
C LEU A 6 -6.98 -24.74 -39.99
N LYS A 7 -7.77 -25.53 -39.25
CA LYS A 7 -8.67 -24.98 -38.23
C LYS A 7 -7.90 -24.32 -37.08
N TYR A 8 -6.75 -24.88 -36.70
CA TYR A 8 -5.89 -24.27 -35.68
C TYR A 8 -5.28 -22.95 -36.15
N LEU A 9 -4.92 -22.87 -37.44
CA LEU A 9 -4.49 -21.63 -38.06
C LEU A 9 -5.60 -20.57 -38.01
N TYR A 10 -6.85 -20.93 -38.37
CA TYR A 10 -7.99 -20.00 -38.29
C TYR A 10 -8.30 -19.55 -36.85
N LEU A 11 -8.20 -20.44 -35.86
CA LEU A 11 -8.29 -20.07 -34.45
C LEU A 11 -7.20 -19.07 -34.05
N THR A 12 -5.95 -19.31 -34.48
CA THR A 12 -4.81 -18.43 -34.22
C THR A 12 -4.99 -17.06 -34.87
N THR A 13 -5.39 -17.00 -36.14
CA THR A 13 -5.64 -15.74 -36.84
C THR A 13 -6.78 -14.97 -36.18
N SER A 14 -7.84 -15.65 -35.74
CA SER A 14 -8.92 -15.03 -34.95
C SER A 14 -8.41 -14.41 -33.66
N LEU A 15 -7.49 -15.08 -32.95
CA LEU A 15 -6.87 -14.57 -31.73
C LEU A 15 -6.03 -13.32 -31.99
N VAL A 16 -5.23 -13.29 -33.07
CA VAL A 16 -4.48 -12.10 -33.51
C VAL A 16 -5.42 -10.91 -33.69
N VAL A 17 -6.53 -11.10 -34.42
CA VAL A 17 -7.51 -10.02 -34.64
C VAL A 17 -8.13 -9.55 -33.33
N MET A 18 -8.43 -10.46 -32.40
CA MET A 18 -8.95 -10.07 -31.08
C MET A 18 -7.95 -9.23 -30.26
N PHE A 19 -6.66 -9.56 -30.31
CA PHE A 19 -5.63 -8.76 -29.64
C PHE A 19 -5.53 -7.37 -30.26
N TRP A 20 -5.53 -7.29 -31.60
CA TRP A 20 -5.55 -6.01 -32.32
C TRP A 20 -6.76 -5.14 -31.98
N LEU A 21 -7.96 -5.71 -31.95
CA LEU A 21 -9.18 -4.99 -31.54
C LEU A 21 -9.07 -4.47 -30.10
N SER A 22 -8.44 -5.24 -29.20
CA SER A 22 -8.20 -4.83 -27.82
C SER A 22 -7.23 -3.64 -27.74
N SER A 23 -6.11 -3.67 -28.49
CA SER A 23 -5.17 -2.53 -28.51
C SER A 23 -5.74 -1.28 -29.18
N LEU A 24 -6.58 -1.43 -30.19
CA LEU A 24 -7.31 -0.31 -30.78
C LEU A 24 -8.30 0.29 -29.78
N PHE A 25 -9.00 -0.55 -29.01
CA PHE A 25 -9.83 -0.10 -27.88
C PHE A 25 -8.99 0.65 -26.84
N GLU A 26 -7.80 0.16 -26.46
CA GLU A 26 -6.90 0.86 -25.53
C GLU A 26 -6.58 2.28 -26.00
N THR A 27 -6.17 2.41 -27.26
CA THR A 27 -5.80 3.71 -27.85
C THR A 27 -7.02 4.63 -27.94
N TYR A 28 -8.19 4.10 -28.34
CA TYR A 28 -9.43 4.86 -28.35
C TYR A 28 -9.82 5.35 -26.95
N SER A 29 -9.77 4.48 -25.93
CA SER A 29 -10.10 4.83 -24.54
C SER A 29 -9.19 5.92 -23.98
N LYS A 30 -7.89 5.90 -24.31
CA LYS A 30 -6.98 6.98 -23.92
C LYS A 30 -7.42 8.32 -24.50
N ILE A 31 -7.68 8.34 -25.81
CA ILE A 31 -8.08 9.56 -26.52
C ILE A 31 -9.43 10.08 -26.03
N SER A 32 -10.42 9.20 -25.82
CA SER A 32 -11.74 9.59 -25.32
C SER A 32 -11.68 10.18 -23.90
N ASN A 33 -10.67 9.79 -23.11
CA ASN A 33 -10.43 10.32 -21.77
C ASN A 33 -9.51 11.56 -21.76
N GLY A 34 -9.22 12.14 -22.93
CA GLY A 34 -8.39 13.35 -23.07
C GLY A 34 -6.90 13.11 -22.88
N ILE A 35 -6.42 11.86 -22.93
CA ILE A 35 -5.00 11.55 -22.82
C ILE A 35 -4.35 11.73 -24.19
N ALA A 36 -3.36 12.62 -24.27
CA ALA A 36 -2.62 12.88 -25.49
C ALA A 36 -1.80 11.63 -25.92
N VAL A 37 -1.97 11.24 -27.19
CA VAL A 37 -1.23 10.14 -27.81
C VAL A 37 -0.37 10.70 -28.97
N PRO A 38 0.86 11.16 -28.69
CA PRO A 38 1.73 11.70 -29.73
C PRO A 38 2.11 10.59 -30.72
N LYS A 39 1.96 10.88 -32.02
CA LYS A 39 2.22 9.92 -33.13
C LYS A 39 1.34 8.66 -33.06
N ILE A 40 0.02 8.84 -32.98
CA ILE A 40 -0.99 7.76 -32.93
C ILE A 40 -0.76 6.61 -33.94
N GLY A 41 -0.36 6.91 -35.18
CA GLY A 41 -0.10 5.88 -36.19
C GLY A 41 1.06 4.95 -35.82
N MET A 42 2.10 5.50 -35.18
CA MET A 42 3.25 4.74 -34.69
C MET A 42 2.88 3.90 -33.47
N GLU A 43 2.14 4.46 -32.51
CA GLU A 43 1.64 3.70 -31.34
C GLU A 43 0.77 2.53 -31.76
N ILE A 44 -0.19 2.74 -32.67
CA ILE A 44 -1.04 1.67 -33.20
C ILE A 44 -0.17 0.62 -33.89
N CYS A 45 0.73 1.02 -34.80
CA CYS A 45 1.59 0.08 -35.51
C CYS A 45 2.40 -0.80 -34.54
N TYR A 46 3.01 -0.20 -33.52
CA TYR A 46 3.85 -0.89 -32.55
C TYR A 46 3.05 -1.86 -31.66
N LYS A 47 1.88 -1.44 -31.18
CA LYS A 47 0.97 -2.30 -30.41
C LYS A 47 0.50 -3.49 -31.23
N LEU A 48 0.04 -3.26 -32.48
CA LEU A 48 -0.41 -4.34 -33.36
C LEU A 48 0.71 -5.35 -33.65
N LEU A 49 1.95 -4.89 -33.76
CA LEU A 49 3.11 -5.77 -33.97
C LEU A 49 3.39 -6.66 -32.75
N ASN A 50 3.36 -6.07 -31.55
CA ASN A 50 3.55 -6.81 -30.31
C ASN A 50 2.39 -7.79 -30.06
N ASP A 51 1.16 -7.39 -30.33
CA ASP A 51 -0.02 -8.26 -30.26
C ASP A 51 0.07 -9.46 -31.20
N PHE A 52 0.54 -9.23 -32.44
CA PHE A 52 0.77 -10.31 -33.39
C PHE A 52 1.75 -11.33 -32.81
N TRP A 53 2.91 -10.89 -32.35
CA TRP A 53 3.90 -11.78 -31.75
C TRP A 53 3.38 -12.52 -30.53
N SER A 54 2.66 -11.84 -29.64
CA SER A 54 2.09 -12.46 -28.45
C SER A 54 1.06 -13.54 -28.79
N ALA A 55 0.16 -13.29 -29.74
CA ALA A 55 -0.81 -14.29 -30.19
C ALA A 55 -0.12 -15.49 -30.85
N ILE A 56 0.93 -15.27 -31.65
CA ILE A 56 1.72 -16.36 -32.26
C ILE A 56 2.42 -17.19 -31.18
N VAL A 57 3.05 -16.56 -30.18
CA VAL A 57 3.71 -17.28 -29.07
C VAL A 57 2.70 -18.11 -28.27
N VAL A 58 1.54 -17.53 -27.92
CA VAL A 58 0.46 -18.25 -27.23
C VAL A 58 0.02 -19.48 -28.04
N SER A 59 -0.20 -19.31 -29.34
CA SER A 59 -0.56 -20.43 -30.22
C SER A 59 0.55 -21.47 -30.33
N LEU A 60 1.82 -21.09 -30.41
CA LEU A 60 2.92 -22.06 -30.46
C LEU A 60 3.02 -22.89 -29.18
N VAL A 61 2.84 -22.25 -28.01
CA VAL A 61 2.85 -22.94 -26.71
C VAL A 61 1.69 -23.93 -26.58
N LEU A 62 0.51 -23.61 -27.13
CA LEU A 62 -0.69 -24.45 -27.05
C LEU A 62 -0.80 -25.47 -28.19
N LEU A 63 0.02 -25.37 -29.23
CA LEU A 63 0.01 -26.29 -30.37
C LEU A 63 0.26 -27.77 -29.99
N PRO A 64 1.22 -28.12 -29.11
CA PRO A 64 1.40 -29.50 -28.65
C PRO A 64 0.15 -30.06 -27.97
N VAL A 65 -0.55 -29.25 -27.16
CA VAL A 65 -1.81 -29.65 -26.51
C VAL A 65 -2.90 -29.91 -27.53
N PHE A 66 -3.00 -29.07 -28.57
CA PHE A 66 -3.97 -29.28 -29.65
C PHE A 66 -3.69 -30.57 -30.42
N ILE A 67 -2.42 -30.85 -30.72
CA ILE A 67 -1.97 -32.08 -31.39
C ILE A 67 -2.31 -33.30 -30.53
N LEU A 68 -1.97 -33.29 -29.24
CA LEU A 68 -2.23 -34.40 -28.31
C LEU A 68 -3.72 -34.73 -28.20
N ILE A 69 -4.57 -33.72 -27.99
CA ILE A 69 -6.02 -33.93 -27.93
C ILE A 69 -6.56 -34.34 -29.30
N GLY A 70 -5.99 -33.82 -30.39
CA GLY A 70 -6.37 -34.13 -31.77
C GLY A 70 -6.08 -35.58 -32.17
N PHE A 71 -5.07 -36.22 -31.56
CA PHE A 71 -4.83 -37.66 -31.70
C PHE A 71 -5.96 -38.50 -31.10
N ILE A 72 -6.55 -38.06 -29.98
CA ILE A 72 -7.68 -38.73 -29.34
C ILE A 72 -8.97 -38.42 -30.11
N GLN A 73 -9.32 -37.13 -30.23
CA GLN A 73 -10.57 -36.70 -30.86
C GLN A 73 -10.45 -35.30 -31.48
N LYS A 74 -10.32 -35.25 -32.81
CA LYS A 74 -10.16 -34.02 -33.62
C LYS A 74 -11.25 -32.97 -33.43
N ARG A 75 -12.51 -33.37 -33.20
CA ARG A 75 -13.60 -32.39 -32.96
C ARG A 75 -13.44 -31.73 -31.60
N PHE A 76 -13.11 -32.53 -30.59
CA PHE A 76 -12.91 -32.06 -29.23
C PHE A 76 -11.69 -31.13 -29.14
N SER A 77 -10.57 -31.41 -29.82
CA SER A 77 -9.42 -30.50 -29.80
C SER A 77 -9.73 -29.11 -30.36
N VAL A 78 -10.58 -29.01 -31.39
CA VAL A 78 -11.01 -27.71 -31.94
C VAL A 78 -11.91 -26.97 -30.95
N ILE A 79 -12.90 -27.65 -30.35
CA ILE A 79 -13.80 -27.06 -29.34
C ILE A 79 -12.99 -26.60 -28.12
N PHE A 80 -12.11 -27.46 -27.60
CA PHE A 80 -11.23 -27.16 -26.47
C PHE A 80 -10.37 -25.92 -26.74
N MET A 81 -9.69 -25.85 -27.90
CA MET A 81 -8.90 -24.67 -28.26
C MET A 81 -9.73 -23.43 -28.50
N THR A 82 -10.97 -23.58 -28.97
CA THR A 82 -11.89 -22.45 -29.12
C THR A 82 -12.21 -21.85 -27.74
N ILE A 83 -12.51 -22.69 -26.74
CA ILE A 83 -12.74 -22.27 -25.35
C ILE A 83 -11.48 -21.61 -24.76
N ILE A 84 -10.30 -22.23 -24.90
CA ILE A 84 -9.04 -21.68 -24.36
C ILE A 84 -8.72 -20.32 -25.01
N PHE A 85 -8.77 -20.18 -26.32
CA PHE A 85 -8.49 -18.89 -26.98
C PHE A 85 -9.53 -17.82 -26.66
N THR A 86 -10.78 -18.22 -26.38
CA THR A 86 -11.82 -17.30 -25.91
C THR A 86 -11.49 -16.77 -24.52
N LEU A 87 -11.04 -17.63 -23.60
CA LEU A 87 -10.57 -17.24 -22.27
C LEU A 87 -9.32 -16.35 -22.36
N VAL A 88 -8.38 -16.65 -23.25
CA VAL A 88 -7.19 -15.82 -23.49
C VAL A 88 -7.59 -14.42 -24.00
N ALA A 89 -8.54 -14.34 -24.94
CA ALA A 89 -9.03 -13.05 -25.44
C ALA A 89 -9.76 -12.24 -24.34
N LEU A 90 -10.54 -12.90 -23.47
CA LEU A 90 -11.18 -12.29 -22.31
C LEU A 90 -10.15 -11.73 -21.31
N ILE A 91 -9.12 -12.51 -20.98
CA ILE A 91 -8.04 -12.08 -20.08
C ILE A 91 -7.29 -10.89 -20.68
N GLN A 92 -6.91 -10.96 -21.95
CA GLN A 92 -6.26 -9.84 -22.64
C GLN A 92 -7.11 -8.56 -22.59
N PHE A 93 -8.41 -8.67 -22.89
CA PHE A 93 -9.32 -7.52 -22.83
C PHE A 93 -9.44 -6.95 -21.41
N ALA A 94 -9.54 -7.81 -20.39
CA ALA A 94 -9.57 -7.37 -19.00
C ALA A 94 -8.29 -6.63 -18.58
N LEU A 95 -7.13 -7.11 -19.01
CA LEU A 95 -5.84 -6.46 -18.76
C LEU A 95 -5.72 -5.12 -19.50
N VAL A 96 -6.24 -5.04 -20.72
CA VAL A 96 -6.34 -3.77 -21.46
C VAL A 96 -7.27 -2.79 -20.75
N LYS A 97 -8.46 -3.22 -20.30
CA LYS A 97 -9.38 -2.37 -19.54
C LYS A 97 -8.69 -1.84 -18.28
N TYR A 98 -8.02 -2.70 -17.51
CA TYR A 98 -7.24 -2.30 -16.34
C TYR A 98 -6.18 -1.25 -16.69
N SER A 99 -5.40 -1.47 -17.75
CA SER A 99 -4.35 -0.55 -18.19
C SER A 99 -4.90 0.79 -18.68
N SER A 100 -6.08 0.80 -19.34
CA SER A 100 -6.74 2.03 -19.77
C SER A 100 -7.29 2.85 -18.60
N THR A 101 -7.73 2.20 -17.53
CA THR A 101 -8.24 2.87 -16.32
C THR A 101 -7.11 3.39 -15.43
N THR A 102 -6.09 2.57 -15.18
CA THR A 102 -5.04 2.88 -14.20
C THR A 102 -3.81 3.56 -14.82
N LEU A 103 -3.68 3.52 -16.14
CA LEU A 103 -2.50 3.91 -16.92
C LEU A 103 -1.22 3.13 -16.56
N VAL A 104 -1.36 1.99 -15.88
CA VAL A 104 -0.29 1.08 -15.51
C VAL A 104 -0.64 -0.32 -15.98
N ASN A 105 0.33 -1.09 -16.48
CA ASN A 105 0.11 -2.50 -16.81
C ASN A 105 0.04 -3.33 -15.53
N LEU A 106 -0.93 -4.24 -15.43
CA LEU A 106 -1.01 -5.18 -14.30
C LEU A 106 0.15 -6.18 -14.36
N GLY A 107 0.89 -6.31 -13.26
CA GLY A 107 2.05 -7.20 -13.14
C GLY A 107 1.77 -8.40 -12.23
N ALA A 108 2.84 -8.99 -11.69
CA ALA A 108 2.77 -10.10 -10.76
C ALA A 108 2.25 -9.72 -9.35
N ASP A 109 1.87 -8.46 -9.15
CA ASP A 109 1.39 -7.95 -7.88
C ASP A 109 0.11 -8.65 -7.37
N LEU A 110 -0.69 -9.24 -8.26
CA LEU A 110 -1.79 -10.16 -7.91
C LEU A 110 -1.36 -11.29 -6.95
N MET A 111 -0.08 -11.68 -6.98
CA MET A 111 0.48 -12.73 -6.11
C MET A 111 0.88 -12.21 -4.72
N GLY A 112 1.03 -10.90 -4.57
CA GLY A 112 1.38 -10.22 -3.33
C GLY A 112 0.18 -9.82 -2.48
N TYR A 113 -0.92 -9.39 -3.11
CA TYR A 113 -2.11 -8.92 -2.42
C TYR A 113 -2.97 -10.06 -1.85
N SER A 114 -3.67 -9.78 -0.75
CA SER A 114 -4.70 -10.67 -0.22
C SER A 114 -6.00 -10.53 -1.02
N PHE A 115 -6.85 -11.56 -1.02
CA PHE A 115 -8.17 -11.47 -1.67
C PHE A 115 -9.04 -10.35 -1.09
N SER A 116 -8.95 -10.12 0.22
CA SER A 116 -9.68 -9.02 0.88
C SER A 116 -9.22 -7.65 0.40
N ASP A 117 -7.90 -7.44 0.23
CA ASP A 117 -7.38 -6.15 -0.25
C ASP A 117 -7.84 -5.91 -1.70
N MET A 118 -7.70 -6.91 -2.56
CA MET A 118 -8.16 -6.83 -3.94
C MET A 118 -9.66 -6.53 -4.04
N TYR A 119 -10.48 -7.20 -3.23
CA TYR A 119 -11.92 -6.98 -3.20
C TYR A 119 -12.27 -5.55 -2.75
N LEU A 120 -11.64 -5.06 -1.68
CA LEU A 120 -11.86 -3.70 -1.18
C LEU A 120 -11.43 -2.64 -2.19
N THR A 121 -10.27 -2.80 -2.84
CA THR A 121 -9.80 -1.89 -3.88
C THR A 121 -10.77 -1.84 -5.05
N VAL A 122 -11.22 -2.98 -5.57
CA VAL A 122 -12.17 -3.02 -6.69
C VAL A 122 -13.51 -2.39 -6.31
N LYS A 123 -14.01 -2.65 -5.10
CA LYS A 123 -15.27 -2.07 -4.60
C LYS A 123 -15.19 -0.56 -4.41
N ALA A 124 -13.99 -0.02 -4.13
CA ALA A 124 -13.77 1.41 -4.03
C ALA A 124 -13.82 2.10 -5.41
N SER A 125 -13.26 1.45 -6.44
CA SER A 125 -13.07 2.02 -7.78
C SER A 125 -14.24 1.86 -8.75
N GLU A 126 -14.96 0.73 -8.73
CA GLU A 126 -15.97 0.40 -9.75
C GLU A 126 -17.35 0.13 -9.12
N SER A 127 -18.41 0.58 -9.80
CA SER A 127 -19.79 0.18 -9.48
C SER A 127 -20.21 -1.03 -10.31
N LEU A 128 -20.88 -2.01 -9.69
CA LEU A 128 -21.27 -3.26 -10.34
C LEU A 128 -22.53 -3.04 -11.18
N SER A 129 -22.37 -2.43 -12.36
CA SER A 129 -23.45 -2.24 -13.32
C SER A 129 -23.59 -3.41 -14.30
N PHE A 130 -24.74 -3.54 -14.97
CA PHE A 130 -24.93 -4.51 -16.07
C PHE A 130 -23.86 -4.35 -17.17
N ILE A 131 -23.40 -3.12 -17.41
CA ILE A 131 -22.33 -2.80 -18.38
C ILE A 131 -21.02 -3.50 -18.00
N PHE A 132 -20.74 -3.68 -16.71
CA PHE A 132 -19.54 -4.37 -16.23
C PHE A 132 -19.43 -5.80 -16.75
N PHE A 133 -20.57 -6.50 -16.89
CA PHE A 133 -20.60 -7.90 -17.34
C PHE A 133 -20.69 -8.08 -18.86
N LEU A 134 -20.99 -7.01 -19.60
CA LEU A 134 -21.17 -7.05 -21.04
C LEU A 134 -19.94 -7.61 -21.82
N PRO A 135 -18.68 -7.31 -21.44
CA PRO A 135 -17.51 -7.91 -22.09
C PRO A 135 -17.45 -9.44 -22.03
N PHE A 136 -17.99 -10.07 -20.98
CA PHE A 136 -18.04 -11.53 -20.86
C PHE A 136 -18.98 -12.19 -21.88
N ILE A 137 -19.85 -11.42 -22.53
CA ILE A 137 -20.74 -11.87 -23.60
C ILE A 137 -20.19 -11.43 -24.96
N ILE A 138 -19.80 -10.16 -25.10
CA ILE A 138 -19.35 -9.60 -26.38
C ILE A 138 -18.05 -10.25 -26.87
N ILE A 139 -17.05 -10.40 -26.00
CA ILE A 139 -15.73 -10.91 -26.42
C ILE A 139 -15.81 -12.36 -26.95
N PRO A 140 -16.53 -13.30 -26.29
CA PRO A 140 -16.76 -14.62 -26.85
C PRO A 140 -17.51 -14.62 -28.17
N LEU A 141 -18.61 -13.86 -28.28
CA LEU A 141 -19.39 -13.79 -29.52
C LEU A 141 -18.57 -13.23 -30.68
N LEU A 142 -17.77 -12.20 -30.41
CA LEU A 142 -16.90 -11.58 -31.41
C LEU A 142 -15.81 -12.54 -31.88
N TYR A 143 -15.12 -13.21 -30.95
CA TYR A 143 -14.11 -14.22 -31.30
C TYR A 143 -14.70 -15.36 -32.14
N LEU A 144 -15.87 -15.89 -31.73
CA LEU A 144 -16.57 -16.94 -32.48
C LEU A 144 -17.02 -16.46 -33.87
N GLY A 145 -17.51 -15.23 -33.99
CA GLY A 145 -17.90 -14.61 -35.25
C GLY A 145 -16.73 -14.43 -36.23
N ILE A 146 -15.58 -13.96 -35.73
CA ILE A 146 -14.35 -13.80 -36.52
C ILE A 146 -13.85 -15.18 -36.99
N ASN A 147 -13.82 -16.16 -36.11
CA ASN A 147 -13.43 -17.53 -36.46
C ASN A 147 -14.38 -18.14 -37.50
N PHE A 148 -15.70 -17.94 -37.32
CA PHE A 148 -16.69 -18.37 -38.30
C PHE A 148 -16.43 -17.73 -39.68
N ALA A 149 -16.13 -16.43 -39.73
CA ALA A 149 -15.81 -15.74 -40.98
C ALA A 149 -14.58 -16.34 -41.68
N PHE A 150 -13.48 -16.60 -40.96
CA PHE A 150 -12.30 -17.25 -41.54
C PHE A 150 -12.59 -18.66 -42.05
N THR A 151 -13.38 -19.45 -41.31
CA THR A 151 -13.76 -20.81 -41.73
C THR A 151 -14.69 -20.81 -42.95
N LYS A 152 -15.59 -19.83 -43.08
CA LYS A 152 -16.56 -19.73 -44.18
C LYS A 152 -15.94 -19.21 -45.48
N LEU A 153 -15.00 -18.27 -45.37
CA LEU A 153 -14.35 -17.66 -46.55
C LEU A 153 -13.34 -18.61 -47.24
N ASP A 154 -12.82 -19.61 -46.52
CA ASP A 154 -11.85 -20.63 -46.98
C ASP A 154 -10.68 -20.10 -47.84
N LYS A 155 -10.18 -18.90 -47.53
CA LYS A 155 -9.07 -18.24 -48.23
C LYS A 155 -7.70 -18.69 -47.70
N ARG A 156 -7.47 -20.01 -47.62
CA ARG A 156 -6.28 -20.63 -46.99
C ARG A 156 -4.93 -20.08 -47.49
N LYS A 157 -4.79 -19.83 -48.81
CA LYS A 157 -3.54 -19.31 -49.40
C LYS A 157 -3.26 -17.88 -48.93
N ILE A 158 -4.32 -17.08 -48.78
CA ILE A 158 -4.21 -15.70 -48.31
C ILE A 158 -3.84 -15.69 -46.84
N VAL A 159 -4.53 -16.46 -45.99
CA VAL A 159 -4.22 -16.53 -44.54
C VAL A 159 -2.78 -17.00 -44.30
N LEU A 160 -2.33 -18.03 -45.02
CA LEU A 160 -0.96 -18.53 -44.89
C LEU A 160 0.06 -17.48 -45.36
N GLY A 161 -0.19 -16.87 -46.53
CA GLY A 161 0.68 -15.85 -47.12
C GLY A 161 0.78 -14.58 -46.27
N THR A 162 -0.35 -14.08 -45.75
CA THR A 162 -0.37 -12.91 -44.87
C THR A 162 0.29 -13.19 -43.54
N THR A 163 0.07 -14.37 -42.94
CA THR A 163 0.74 -14.75 -41.69
C THR A 163 2.25 -14.81 -41.88
N LEU A 164 2.73 -15.47 -42.94
CA LEU A 164 4.17 -15.55 -43.23
C LEU A 164 4.78 -14.18 -43.49
N ALA A 165 4.11 -13.33 -44.29
CA ALA A 165 4.55 -11.96 -44.53
C ALA A 165 4.62 -11.16 -43.22
N LEU A 166 3.61 -11.26 -42.36
CA LEU A 166 3.60 -10.60 -41.06
C LEU A 166 4.72 -11.10 -40.15
N VAL A 167 5.02 -12.41 -40.11
CA VAL A 167 6.16 -12.94 -39.34
C VAL A 167 7.48 -12.31 -39.82
N ILE A 168 7.70 -12.23 -41.14
CA ILE A 168 8.94 -11.66 -41.70
C ILE A 168 9.03 -10.17 -41.40
N ILE A 169 7.98 -9.40 -41.71
CA ILE A 169 7.93 -7.94 -41.52
C ILE A 169 8.08 -7.61 -40.03
N SER A 170 7.31 -8.27 -39.17
CA SER A 170 7.35 -8.03 -37.73
C SER A 170 8.65 -8.47 -37.07
N GLY A 171 9.28 -9.54 -37.56
CA GLY A 171 10.60 -9.98 -37.10
C GLY A 171 11.68 -8.97 -37.47
N ALA A 172 11.70 -8.50 -38.72
CA ALA A 172 12.64 -7.49 -39.16
C ALA A 172 12.47 -6.18 -38.37
N MET A 173 11.24 -5.68 -38.22
CA MET A 173 10.97 -4.46 -37.46
C MET A 173 11.46 -4.56 -36.02
N LYS A 174 11.25 -5.70 -35.34
CA LYS A 174 11.69 -5.89 -33.94
C LYS A 174 13.21 -5.89 -33.76
N LEU A 175 13.97 -6.26 -34.80
CA LEU A 175 15.44 -6.21 -34.78
C LEU A 175 15.98 -4.77 -34.97
N PHE A 176 15.32 -3.96 -35.81
CA PHE A 176 15.82 -2.63 -36.16
C PHE A 176 15.24 -1.50 -35.30
N LEU A 177 14.04 -1.65 -34.74
CA LEU A 177 13.36 -0.60 -33.98
C LEU A 177 13.34 -0.96 -32.49
N HIS A 178 14.32 -0.46 -31.74
CA HIS A 178 14.45 -0.73 -30.30
C HIS A 178 13.25 -0.21 -29.48
N GLU A 179 12.60 0.86 -29.93
CA GLU A 179 11.41 1.44 -29.30
C GLU A 179 10.22 0.48 -29.23
N LEU A 180 10.13 -0.51 -30.15
CA LEU A 180 9.07 -1.53 -30.14
C LEU A 180 9.03 -2.35 -28.84
N SER A 181 10.16 -2.44 -28.13
CA SER A 181 10.29 -3.22 -26.90
C SER A 181 9.93 -2.42 -25.65
N ASP A 182 9.55 -1.14 -25.79
CA ASP A 182 9.07 -0.32 -24.68
C ASP A 182 7.77 -0.91 -24.11
N SER A 183 7.72 -1.04 -22.78
CA SER A 183 6.58 -1.57 -22.01
C SER A 183 5.23 -0.93 -22.33
N LYS A 184 5.23 0.33 -22.82
CA LYS A 184 3.99 1.03 -23.22
C LYS A 184 3.33 0.45 -24.47
N TYR A 185 4.11 -0.23 -25.33
CA TYR A 185 3.63 -0.90 -26.54
C TYR A 185 3.47 -2.42 -26.37
N GLU A 186 3.89 -2.95 -25.22
CA GLU A 186 3.86 -4.39 -24.96
C GLU A 186 2.42 -4.88 -24.79
N ASN A 187 2.14 -6.05 -25.38
CA ASN A 187 0.87 -6.73 -25.19
C ASN A 187 0.68 -7.06 -23.69
N LYS A 188 -0.49 -6.74 -23.12
CA LYS A 188 -0.71 -6.80 -21.67
C LYS A 188 -0.59 -8.21 -21.08
N LEU A 189 -1.05 -9.25 -21.80
CA LEU A 189 -0.86 -10.64 -21.40
C LEU A 189 0.62 -11.06 -21.41
N ALA A 190 1.37 -10.64 -22.43
CA ALA A 190 2.81 -10.90 -22.49
C ALA A 190 3.56 -10.18 -21.36
N PHE A 191 3.22 -8.92 -21.09
CA PHE A 191 3.74 -8.16 -19.96
C PHE A 191 3.47 -8.90 -18.64
N LEU A 192 2.21 -9.27 -18.35
CA LEU A 192 1.85 -10.00 -17.14
C LEU A 192 2.64 -11.30 -16.99
N THR A 193 2.76 -12.07 -18.09
CA THR A 193 3.51 -13.34 -18.09
C THR A 193 4.98 -13.13 -17.77
N LYS A 194 5.61 -12.12 -18.38
CA LYS A 194 7.01 -11.73 -18.11
C LYS A 194 7.21 -11.32 -16.66
N GLU A 195 6.28 -10.55 -16.08
CA GLU A 195 6.33 -10.15 -14.69
C GLU A 195 6.18 -11.34 -13.74
N ILE A 196 5.27 -12.30 -14.02
CA ILE A 196 5.09 -13.53 -13.23
C ILE A 196 6.35 -14.38 -13.26
N ILE A 197 6.98 -14.55 -14.43
CA ILE A 197 8.25 -15.29 -14.56
C ILE A 197 9.34 -14.60 -13.74
N ARG A 198 9.42 -13.26 -13.78
CA ARG A 198 10.39 -12.51 -12.96
C ARG A 198 10.11 -12.69 -11.47
N PHE A 199 8.85 -12.63 -11.05
CA PHE A 199 8.45 -12.84 -9.67
C PHE A 199 8.88 -14.23 -9.16
N GLU A 200 8.62 -15.29 -9.91
CA GLU A 200 9.05 -16.64 -9.53
C GLU A 200 10.59 -16.79 -9.55
N ARG A 201 11.29 -16.14 -10.49
CA ARG A 201 12.76 -16.10 -10.48
C ARG A 201 13.30 -15.40 -9.25
N ASP A 202 12.75 -14.24 -8.90
CA ASP A 202 13.17 -13.46 -7.73
C ASP A 202 12.88 -14.21 -6.44
N LYS A 203 11.73 -14.90 -6.37
CA LYS A 203 11.39 -15.82 -5.29
C LYS A 203 12.34 -17.00 -5.21
N SER A 204 12.85 -17.52 -6.33
CA SER A 204 13.87 -18.57 -6.37
C SER A 204 15.23 -18.07 -5.87
N ILE A 205 15.66 -16.87 -6.30
CA ILE A 205 16.87 -16.19 -5.78
C ILE A 205 16.79 -16.01 -4.26
N ALA A 206 15.60 -15.67 -3.77
CA ALA A 206 15.29 -15.52 -2.35
C ALA A 206 14.92 -16.85 -1.65
N GLY A 207 14.75 -17.95 -2.37
CA GLY A 207 14.05 -19.15 -1.89
C GLY A 207 14.94 -20.12 -1.13
N ASP A 208 16.24 -20.14 -1.43
CA ASP A 208 17.20 -20.97 -0.72
C ASP A 208 17.80 -20.26 0.50
N VAL A 209 16.94 -19.71 1.35
CA VAL A 209 17.36 -18.94 2.54
C VAL A 209 18.23 -19.77 3.49
N GLN A 210 18.11 -21.09 3.46
CA GLN A 210 18.92 -22.00 4.27
C GLN A 210 20.41 -21.97 3.88
N ASN A 211 20.71 -21.79 2.59
CA ASN A 211 22.08 -21.77 2.09
C ASN A 211 22.69 -20.36 1.99
N ILE A 212 21.90 -19.31 2.23
CA ILE A 212 22.41 -17.94 2.30
C ILE A 212 23.29 -17.79 3.56
N LYS A 213 24.58 -17.55 3.35
CA LYS A 213 25.56 -17.28 4.42
C LYS A 213 26.06 -15.85 4.34
N PHE A 214 25.79 -15.07 5.39
CA PHE A 214 26.42 -13.78 5.61
C PHE A 214 27.59 -13.92 6.58
N LYS A 215 28.51 -12.92 6.58
CA LYS A 215 29.66 -12.89 7.50
C LYS A 215 29.25 -12.82 8.97
N SER A 216 28.10 -12.21 9.25
CA SER A 216 27.51 -12.08 10.58
C SER A 216 26.11 -12.69 10.57
N GLU A 217 25.70 -13.28 11.68
CA GLU A 217 24.32 -13.73 11.91
C GLU A 217 23.31 -12.58 11.80
N TYR A 218 23.71 -11.38 12.19
CA TYR A 218 22.94 -10.14 12.05
C TYR A 218 23.68 -9.20 11.10
N PRO A 219 23.55 -9.36 9.77
CA PRO A 219 24.39 -8.67 8.78
C PRO A 219 24.20 -7.16 8.72
N MET A 220 23.06 -6.66 9.22
CA MET A 220 22.76 -5.22 9.27
C MET A 220 23.12 -4.57 10.60
N LEU A 221 23.48 -5.35 11.62
CA LEU A 221 23.74 -4.82 12.96
C LEU A 221 25.06 -4.05 13.00
N LYS A 222 25.01 -2.79 13.45
CA LYS A 222 26.14 -1.87 13.53
C LYS A 222 26.12 -1.08 14.84
N PRO A 223 27.27 -0.61 15.34
CA PRO A 223 27.32 0.37 16.42
C PRO A 223 26.46 1.59 16.13
N PHE A 224 25.68 2.04 17.12
CA PHE A 224 24.80 3.21 17.00
C PHE A 224 25.53 4.46 16.51
N LYS A 225 26.77 4.66 16.97
CA LYS A 225 27.62 5.82 16.62
C LYS A 225 28.00 5.90 15.14
N GLU A 226 27.79 4.85 14.35
CA GLU A 226 28.06 4.88 12.90
C GLU A 226 27.01 5.71 12.12
N THR A 227 25.84 5.99 12.71
CA THR A 227 24.86 6.90 12.12
C THR A 227 25.12 8.33 12.59
N PRO A 228 25.65 9.23 11.75
CA PRO A 228 25.98 10.60 12.17
C PRO A 228 24.74 11.43 12.49
N ASP A 229 24.88 12.38 13.41
CA ASP A 229 23.86 13.41 13.62
C ASP A 229 23.96 14.49 12.54
N VAL A 230 23.18 14.31 11.49
CA VAL A 230 23.10 15.24 10.35
C VAL A 230 22.12 16.38 10.59
N LEU A 231 21.23 16.28 11.59
CA LEU A 231 20.20 17.30 11.84
C LEU A 231 20.65 18.31 12.89
N GLY A 232 21.40 17.89 13.91
CA GLY A 232 21.89 18.72 15.03
C GLY A 232 22.44 20.09 14.63
N PRO A 233 23.30 20.19 13.59
CA PRO A 233 23.82 21.46 13.11
C PRO A 233 22.74 22.49 12.71
N HIS A 234 21.56 22.04 12.26
CA HIS A 234 20.47 22.88 11.78
C HIS A 234 19.49 23.34 12.87
N PHE A 235 19.59 22.82 14.09
CA PHE A 235 18.63 23.07 15.17
C PHE A 235 19.24 23.87 16.33
N ASN A 236 18.43 24.77 16.91
CA ASN A 236 18.65 25.37 18.22
C ASN A 236 18.15 24.40 19.29
N ILE A 237 19.07 23.58 19.82
CA ILE A 237 18.77 22.52 20.79
C ILE A 237 18.24 23.10 22.10
N THR A 238 17.11 22.56 22.55
CA THR A 238 16.47 22.85 23.83
C THR A 238 16.86 21.83 24.90
N SER A 239 16.60 22.09 26.18
CA SER A 239 16.84 21.12 27.26
C SER A 239 15.78 20.02 27.32
N GLU A 240 14.55 20.31 26.88
CA GLU A 240 13.43 19.38 26.90
C GLU A 240 13.31 18.61 25.58
N LYS A 241 13.08 17.31 25.67
CA LYS A 241 12.82 16.45 24.50
C LYS A 241 11.68 17.03 23.64
N PRO A 242 11.86 17.19 22.32
CA PRO A 242 10.84 17.77 21.46
C PRO A 242 9.71 16.76 21.20
N ASN A 243 8.53 17.29 20.89
CA ASN A 243 7.46 16.52 20.28
C ASN A 243 7.81 16.24 18.82
N ILE A 244 7.39 15.09 18.31
CA ILE A 244 7.57 14.68 16.92
C ILE A 244 6.20 14.49 16.30
N VAL A 245 5.94 15.17 15.18
CA VAL A 245 4.73 15.00 14.37
C VAL A 245 5.16 14.53 12.98
N VAL A 246 4.73 13.34 12.59
CA VAL A 246 4.96 12.78 11.26
C VAL A 246 3.64 12.83 10.49
N ILE A 247 3.61 13.59 9.40
CA ILE A 247 2.46 13.71 8.50
C ILE A 247 2.81 12.97 7.20
N VAL A 248 2.14 11.85 6.99
CA VAL A 248 2.22 11.04 5.77
C VAL A 248 1.05 11.42 4.87
N VAL A 249 1.34 12.03 3.73
CA VAL A 249 0.34 12.56 2.80
C VAL A 249 0.09 11.55 1.68
N GLU A 250 -1.09 10.95 1.68
CA GLU A 250 -1.56 10.00 0.67
C GLU A 250 -1.39 10.59 -0.75
N GLY A 251 -0.72 9.83 -1.62
CA GLY A 251 -0.55 10.15 -3.04
C GLY A 251 0.30 11.39 -3.35
N LEU A 252 0.92 12.04 -2.37
CA LEU A 252 1.67 13.27 -2.61
C LEU A 252 3.02 12.99 -3.30
N GLY A 253 3.02 13.02 -4.64
CA GLY A 253 4.25 13.04 -5.45
C GLY A 253 4.88 14.44 -5.52
N ASP A 254 6.19 14.51 -5.74
CA ASP A 254 6.92 15.78 -5.87
C ASP A 254 6.49 16.59 -7.09
N GLU A 255 5.87 15.96 -8.09
CA GLU A 255 5.33 16.62 -9.29
C GLU A 255 4.30 17.72 -9.00
N PHE A 256 3.63 17.65 -7.85
CA PHE A 256 2.61 18.63 -7.41
C PHE A 256 3.19 19.77 -6.57
N ILE A 257 4.51 19.78 -6.35
CA ILE A 257 5.21 20.67 -5.43
C ILE A 257 6.11 21.67 -6.17
N GLY A 258 6.11 22.90 -5.69
CA GLY A 258 7.11 23.92 -5.95
C GLY A 258 7.15 24.41 -7.39
N LYS A 259 8.07 23.86 -8.17
CA LYS A 259 8.32 24.26 -9.58
C LYS A 259 8.13 23.11 -10.57
N ASN A 260 7.65 21.96 -10.10
CA ASN A 260 7.49 20.78 -10.92
C ASN A 260 6.24 20.86 -11.81
N GLU A 261 6.03 19.84 -12.64
CA GLU A 261 5.08 19.82 -13.75
C GLU A 261 3.66 20.32 -13.38
N TYR A 262 3.13 19.86 -12.25
CA TYR A 262 1.79 20.19 -11.77
C TYR A 262 1.82 21.10 -10.54
N ALA A 263 2.86 21.92 -10.36
CA ALA A 263 2.94 22.86 -9.26
C ALA A 263 1.84 23.95 -9.32
N GLY A 264 1.36 24.37 -8.14
CA GLY A 264 0.29 25.37 -7.98
C GLY A 264 -0.99 24.85 -7.33
N PHE A 265 -1.14 23.52 -7.19
CA PHE A 265 -2.29 22.92 -6.48
C PHE A 265 -2.05 22.72 -4.98
N THR A 266 -0.81 22.87 -4.50
CA THR A 266 -0.41 22.74 -3.10
C THR A 266 0.26 24.01 -2.53
N PRO A 267 -0.39 25.19 -2.63
CA PRO A 267 0.24 26.47 -2.31
C PRO A 267 0.78 26.59 -0.88
N TYR A 268 0.18 25.90 0.11
CA TYR A 268 0.71 25.93 1.47
C TYR A 268 2.02 25.14 1.57
N LEU A 269 2.06 23.91 1.06
CA LEU A 269 3.28 23.08 1.02
C LEU A 269 4.39 23.76 0.21
N ASP A 270 4.05 24.43 -0.89
CA ASP A 270 5.00 25.26 -1.65
C ASP A 270 5.62 26.35 -0.77
N SER A 271 4.80 27.03 0.03
CA SER A 271 5.26 28.06 0.97
C SER A 271 6.17 27.52 2.08
N MET A 272 6.05 26.22 2.40
CA MET A 272 6.82 25.56 3.46
C MET A 272 8.24 25.20 3.03
N ILE A 273 8.53 25.12 1.73
CA ILE A 273 9.88 24.85 1.20
C ILE A 273 10.89 25.85 1.77
N SER A 274 10.55 27.15 1.70
CA SER A 274 11.40 28.25 2.20
C SER A 274 11.52 28.37 3.72
N LYS A 275 10.81 27.50 4.47
CA LYS A 275 10.76 27.52 5.94
C LYS A 275 11.33 26.25 6.56
N SER A 276 11.69 25.25 5.74
CA SER A 276 12.02 23.91 6.18
C SER A 276 13.44 23.51 5.76
N LEU A 277 13.92 22.40 6.32
CA LEU A 277 14.92 21.58 5.65
C LEU A 277 14.17 20.76 4.59
N TYR A 278 14.54 20.92 3.31
CA TYR A 278 13.83 20.31 2.18
C TYR A 278 14.78 19.52 1.29
N TRP A 279 14.40 18.30 0.95
CA TRP A 279 15.13 17.44 0.01
C TRP A 279 14.43 17.44 -1.34
N GLU A 280 15.08 17.99 -2.37
CA GLU A 280 14.53 18.04 -3.73
C GLU A 280 14.43 16.64 -4.35
N ASN A 281 15.34 15.72 -3.98
CA ASN A 281 15.47 14.40 -4.57
C ASN A 281 15.19 13.30 -3.55
N PHE A 282 13.95 13.25 -3.04
CA PHE A 282 13.58 12.29 -2.01
C PHE A 282 12.68 11.17 -2.55
N LEU A 283 12.97 9.94 -2.13
CA LEU A 283 12.31 8.73 -2.63
C LEU A 283 11.44 8.06 -1.58
N SER A 284 10.21 7.72 -1.94
CA SER A 284 9.47 6.69 -1.24
C SER A 284 10.09 5.33 -1.55
N ASN A 285 10.15 4.47 -0.55
CA ASN A 285 10.68 3.12 -0.73
C ASN A 285 9.70 2.18 -1.46
N GLY A 286 8.42 2.56 -1.54
CA GLY A 286 7.41 1.83 -2.28
C GLY A 286 6.49 2.74 -3.10
N GLY A 287 5.91 2.17 -4.16
CA GLY A 287 4.98 2.85 -5.06
C GLY A 287 3.51 2.69 -4.68
N ARG A 288 3.24 2.33 -3.42
CA ARG A 288 1.92 2.10 -2.78
C ARG A 288 2.07 2.28 -1.25
N THR A 289 0.98 2.63 -0.58
CA THR A 289 0.92 2.97 0.86
C THR A 289 1.50 1.91 1.79
N TYR A 290 1.32 0.61 1.50
CA TYR A 290 1.76 -0.49 2.39
C TYR A 290 3.25 -0.42 2.83
N ALA A 291 4.12 0.21 2.03
CA ALA A 291 5.55 0.27 2.29
C ALA A 291 5.94 1.39 3.28
N VAL A 292 5.14 2.46 3.39
CA VAL A 292 5.57 3.70 4.05
C VAL A 292 5.82 3.53 5.54
N LEU A 293 4.92 2.87 6.28
CA LEU A 293 5.05 2.76 7.75
C LEU A 293 6.32 2.00 8.15
N SER A 294 6.62 0.89 7.49
CA SER A 294 7.82 0.09 7.79
C SER A 294 9.11 0.79 7.35
N SER A 295 9.10 1.45 6.20
CA SER A 295 10.28 2.12 5.64
C SER A 295 10.59 3.42 6.37
N LEU A 296 9.59 4.30 6.52
CA LEU A 296 9.72 5.63 7.11
C LEU A 296 9.96 5.57 8.62
N LEU A 297 9.17 4.76 9.34
CA LEU A 297 9.24 4.70 10.80
C LEU A 297 10.26 3.69 11.29
N GLY A 298 10.57 2.66 10.50
CA GLY A 298 11.45 1.57 10.94
C GLY A 298 12.79 1.49 10.23
N SER A 299 12.97 2.14 9.08
CA SER A 299 14.10 1.86 8.17
C SER A 299 14.25 0.35 7.93
N LEU A 300 13.12 -0.34 7.69
CA LEU A 300 13.04 -1.79 7.62
C LEU A 300 13.02 -2.29 6.17
N THR A 301 13.46 -3.53 6.00
CA THR A 301 13.36 -4.25 4.72
C THR A 301 11.89 -4.63 4.40
N TYR A 302 11.63 -5.26 3.25
CA TYR A 302 10.28 -5.38 2.69
C TYR A 302 9.53 -6.68 2.99
N GLY A 303 10.22 -7.78 3.31
CA GLY A 303 9.60 -9.11 3.34
C GLY A 303 9.17 -9.60 1.95
N GLN A 304 8.53 -10.77 1.88
CA GLN A 304 8.12 -11.35 0.59
C GLN A 304 6.85 -10.71 0.04
N LYS A 305 5.90 -10.30 0.89
CA LYS A 305 4.61 -9.70 0.49
C LYS A 305 4.42 -8.26 0.99
N GLY A 306 5.44 -7.68 1.59
CA GLY A 306 5.35 -6.44 2.38
C GLY A 306 5.62 -6.72 3.86
N PHE A 307 6.25 -5.76 4.55
CA PHE A 307 6.71 -5.98 5.92
C PHE A 307 5.53 -6.07 6.89
N LEU A 308 4.46 -5.30 6.63
CA LEU A 308 3.21 -5.28 7.40
C LEU A 308 2.44 -6.62 7.29
N GLU A 309 2.74 -7.43 6.26
CA GLU A 309 2.16 -8.76 6.05
C GLU A 309 2.91 -9.88 6.80
N LEU A 310 4.02 -9.57 7.47
CA LEU A 310 4.78 -10.57 8.21
C LEU A 310 4.02 -10.99 9.47
N ASN A 311 3.86 -12.30 9.64
CA ASN A 311 3.42 -12.90 10.89
C ASN A 311 4.13 -14.25 11.09
N PRO A 312 4.97 -14.41 12.13
CA PRO A 312 5.36 -13.40 13.11
C PRO A 312 6.28 -12.31 12.51
N TYR A 313 6.34 -11.16 13.17
CA TYR A 313 7.33 -10.14 12.85
C TYR A 313 8.72 -10.55 13.34
N PRO A 314 9.79 -10.32 12.55
CA PRO A 314 11.16 -10.39 13.07
C PRO A 314 11.36 -9.33 14.16
N ALA A 315 12.23 -9.58 15.12
CA ALA A 315 12.66 -8.58 16.10
C ALA A 315 13.25 -7.36 15.37
N HIS A 316 12.81 -6.15 15.72
CA HIS A 316 13.23 -4.92 15.04
C HIS A 316 13.11 -3.67 15.91
N LEU A 317 13.83 -2.61 15.53
CA LEU A 317 13.66 -1.26 16.06
C LEU A 317 12.75 -0.45 15.14
N SER A 318 12.05 0.54 15.70
CA SER A 318 11.33 1.57 14.97
C SER A 318 11.32 2.88 15.77
N LEU A 319 10.97 3.98 15.12
CA LEU A 319 10.77 5.26 15.78
C LEU A 319 9.75 5.14 16.92
N ILE A 320 8.66 4.38 16.71
CA ILE A 320 7.61 4.19 17.72
C ILE A 320 8.20 3.52 18.98
N ASN A 321 8.86 2.37 18.83
CA ASN A 321 9.32 1.62 19.99
C ASN A 321 10.51 2.27 20.70
N VAL A 322 11.41 2.92 19.94
CA VAL A 322 12.54 3.68 20.48
C VAL A 322 12.03 4.87 21.29
N LEU A 323 11.09 5.66 20.75
CA LEU A 323 10.55 6.82 21.46
C LEU A 323 9.70 6.41 22.67
N LYS A 324 8.88 5.37 22.54
CA LYS A 324 8.08 4.84 23.66
C LYS A 324 8.97 4.37 24.81
N ALA A 325 10.02 3.61 24.52
CA ALA A 325 11.00 3.19 25.52
C ALA A 325 11.69 4.37 26.22
N ASN A 326 11.60 5.58 25.64
CA ASN A 326 12.18 6.82 26.14
C ASN A 326 11.16 7.81 26.72
N GLY A 327 9.96 7.33 27.03
CA GLY A 327 8.92 8.05 27.77
C GLY A 327 7.97 8.88 26.90
N TYR A 328 8.00 8.70 25.58
CA TYR A 328 7.05 9.36 24.67
C TYR A 328 5.68 8.68 24.73
N THR A 329 4.62 9.49 24.68
CA THR A 329 3.28 9.01 24.30
C THR A 329 3.23 8.85 22.78
N THR A 330 2.79 7.69 22.28
CA THR A 330 2.79 7.39 20.83
C THR A 330 1.37 7.24 20.28
N SER A 331 1.04 7.99 19.25
CA SER A 331 -0.33 8.04 18.70
C SER A 331 -0.32 7.94 17.17
N PHE A 332 -1.28 7.19 16.62
CA PHE A 332 -1.53 7.07 15.20
C PHE A 332 -2.95 7.55 14.88
N TYR A 333 -3.09 8.36 13.82
CA TYR A 333 -4.34 8.94 13.36
C TYR A 333 -4.55 8.63 11.87
N SER A 334 -5.69 8.03 11.53
CA SER A 334 -6.14 7.88 10.14
C SER A 334 -7.66 7.94 10.03
N GLY A 335 -8.16 8.30 8.86
CA GLY A 335 -9.58 8.34 8.58
C GLY A 335 -10.19 7.00 8.18
N ASP A 336 -9.35 6.03 7.78
CA ASP A 336 -9.73 4.71 7.27
C ASP A 336 -9.66 3.61 8.32
N ASP A 337 -9.92 2.36 7.93
CA ASP A 337 -9.78 1.19 8.81
C ASP A 337 -8.32 0.80 8.97
N ALA A 338 -7.78 0.78 10.20
CA ALA A 338 -6.39 0.38 10.41
C ALA A 338 -6.12 -1.11 10.13
N ASN A 339 -7.15 -1.94 9.95
CA ASN A 339 -6.97 -3.32 9.45
C ASN A 339 -6.56 -3.37 7.98
N PHE A 340 -6.93 -2.36 7.18
CA PHE A 340 -6.51 -2.28 5.78
C PHE A 340 -4.97 -2.21 5.72
N ASP A 341 -4.38 -2.98 4.80
CA ASP A 341 -2.93 -3.17 4.68
C ASP A 341 -2.23 -3.62 5.98
N ARG A 342 -2.97 -4.19 6.93
CA ARG A 342 -2.46 -4.67 8.23
C ARG A 342 -1.68 -3.60 9.01
N LYS A 343 -2.01 -2.31 8.81
CA LYS A 343 -1.36 -1.19 9.52
C LYS A 343 -1.40 -1.40 11.02
N ILE A 344 -2.54 -1.86 11.54
CA ILE A 344 -2.68 -2.14 12.97
C ILE A 344 -1.70 -3.20 13.48
N ASN A 345 -1.45 -4.29 12.74
CA ASN A 345 -0.54 -5.34 13.19
C ASN A 345 0.87 -4.76 13.42
N PHE A 346 1.34 -3.92 12.50
CA PHE A 346 2.62 -3.24 12.62
C PHE A 346 2.63 -2.23 13.77
N LEU A 347 1.60 -1.38 13.88
CA LEU A 347 1.49 -0.37 14.93
C LEU A 347 1.42 -1.02 16.33
N ASP A 348 0.65 -2.09 16.47
CA ASP A 348 0.55 -2.86 17.70
C ASP A 348 1.87 -3.50 18.08
N GLN A 349 2.50 -4.19 17.13
CA GLN A 349 3.80 -4.84 17.33
C GLN A 349 4.88 -3.82 17.74
N ASN A 350 4.78 -2.59 17.23
CA ASN A 350 5.68 -1.49 17.58
C ASN A 350 5.29 -0.72 18.84
N GLY A 351 4.20 -1.11 19.49
CA GLY A 351 3.81 -0.60 20.79
C GLY A 351 3.10 0.73 20.76
N ILE A 352 2.36 1.09 19.70
CA ILE A 352 1.54 2.32 19.69
C ILE A 352 0.65 2.41 20.95
N ASP A 353 0.56 3.58 21.59
CA ASP A 353 -0.29 3.77 22.78
C ASP A 353 -1.74 4.05 22.39
N ASN A 354 -1.94 4.90 21.38
CA ASN A 354 -3.25 5.31 20.91
C ASN A 354 -3.36 5.09 19.40
N LEU A 355 -4.38 4.36 18.97
CA LEU A 355 -4.72 4.17 17.57
C LEU A 355 -6.12 4.75 17.36
N ILE A 356 -6.19 5.78 16.52
CA ILE A 356 -7.41 6.50 16.17
C ILE A 356 -7.63 6.22 14.68
N ASP A 357 -8.59 5.36 14.38
CA ASP A 357 -8.99 4.99 13.02
C ASP A 357 -10.47 5.35 12.79
N LYS A 358 -11.06 4.95 11.65
CA LYS A 358 -12.47 5.25 11.31
C LYS A 358 -13.47 4.93 12.43
N ASN A 359 -13.17 4.00 13.33
CA ASN A 359 -14.05 3.56 14.40
C ASN A 359 -14.06 4.51 15.62
N ASN A 360 -13.18 5.52 15.64
CA ASN A 360 -13.00 6.45 16.75
C ASN A 360 -13.59 7.86 16.51
N TYR A 361 -14.32 8.04 15.42
CA TYR A 361 -14.94 9.31 15.04
C TYR A 361 -16.42 9.31 15.45
N GLY A 362 -16.80 10.29 16.27
CA GLY A 362 -18.18 10.47 16.75
C GLY A 362 -19.08 11.21 15.74
N PRO A 363 -20.34 11.46 16.10
CA PRO A 363 -21.32 12.13 15.24
C PRO A 363 -20.95 13.58 14.87
N GLU A 364 -19.99 14.19 15.56
CA GLU A 364 -19.48 15.54 15.29
C GLU A 364 -18.47 15.62 14.13
N TYR A 365 -18.12 14.47 13.51
CA TYR A 365 -17.22 14.37 12.37
C TYR A 365 -17.98 13.96 11.11
N THR A 366 -17.67 14.59 9.98
CA THR A 366 -18.33 14.28 8.71
C THR A 366 -17.54 13.23 7.93
N LYS A 367 -18.13 12.06 7.72
CA LYS A 367 -17.53 11.00 6.88
C LYS A 367 -17.66 11.35 5.39
N THR A 368 -16.68 10.97 4.57
CA THR A 368 -16.80 11.05 3.11
C THR A 368 -18.00 10.23 2.63
N LYS A 369 -18.75 10.77 1.66
CA LYS A 369 -19.94 10.10 1.12
C LYS A 369 -19.57 8.74 0.54
N ALA A 370 -20.52 7.80 0.66
CA ALA A 370 -20.36 6.52 0.03
C ALA A 370 -20.55 6.61 -1.49
N ASN A 371 -19.84 5.77 -2.23
CA ASN A 371 -20.09 5.55 -3.65
C ASN A 371 -21.45 4.83 -3.86
N ALA A 372 -21.81 4.56 -5.12
CA ALA A 372 -23.08 3.92 -5.48
C ALA A 372 -23.30 2.55 -4.79
N GLU A 373 -22.24 1.85 -4.40
CA GLU A 373 -22.24 0.54 -3.73
C GLU A 373 -22.25 0.66 -2.19
N GLY A 374 -22.42 1.87 -1.65
CA GLY A 374 -22.41 2.11 -0.21
C GLY A 374 -21.00 2.07 0.41
N PHE A 375 -19.93 2.06 -0.40
CA PHE A 375 -18.56 2.05 0.10
C PHE A 375 -18.01 3.47 0.33
N SER A 376 -17.38 3.70 1.47
CA SER A 376 -16.61 4.90 1.78
C SER A 376 -15.37 4.49 2.57
N TRP A 377 -14.20 5.00 2.17
CA TRP A 377 -12.94 4.74 2.86
C TRP A 377 -12.97 5.21 4.31
N GLY A 378 -13.63 6.34 4.60
CA GLY A 378 -13.50 6.92 5.93
C GLY A 378 -13.73 8.43 6.00
N TYR A 379 -12.98 9.04 6.91
CA TYR A 379 -13.03 10.46 7.20
C TYR A 379 -11.98 11.24 6.41
N PRO A 380 -12.33 12.42 5.86
CA PRO A 380 -11.42 13.22 5.05
C PRO A 380 -10.37 13.94 5.92
N ASP A 381 -9.33 14.45 5.28
CA ASP A 381 -8.14 14.99 5.94
C ASP A 381 -8.44 16.08 6.97
N GLY A 382 -9.38 17.00 6.68
CA GLY A 382 -9.79 18.03 7.61
C GLY A 382 -10.31 17.47 8.95
N GLU A 383 -11.05 16.36 8.91
CA GLU A 383 -11.57 15.69 10.12
C GLU A 383 -10.46 14.89 10.84
N ILE A 384 -9.53 14.28 10.09
CA ILE A 384 -8.34 13.61 10.67
C ILE A 384 -7.51 14.62 11.46
N PHE A 385 -7.18 15.77 10.86
CA PHE A 385 -6.39 16.80 11.52
C PHE A 385 -7.12 17.45 12.70
N LYS A 386 -8.43 17.69 12.60
CA LYS A 386 -9.27 18.15 13.72
C LYS A 386 -9.23 17.17 14.88
N LYS A 387 -9.40 15.87 14.61
CA LYS A 387 -9.32 14.81 15.63
C LYS A 387 -7.93 14.78 16.27
N ALA A 388 -6.86 14.82 15.47
CA ALA A 388 -5.49 14.84 15.98
C ALA A 388 -5.22 16.04 16.89
N LEU A 389 -5.65 17.26 16.52
CA LEU A 389 -5.51 18.45 17.37
C LEU A 389 -6.21 18.30 18.72
N ILE A 390 -7.45 17.78 18.73
CA ILE A 390 -8.24 17.60 19.95
C ILE A 390 -7.61 16.55 20.87
N GLU A 391 -7.20 15.41 20.32
CA GLU A 391 -6.67 14.31 21.14
C GLU A 391 -5.28 14.62 21.67
N THR A 392 -4.38 15.16 20.84
CA THR A 392 -3.00 15.47 21.25
C THR A 392 -2.92 16.55 22.33
N ASN A 393 -3.92 17.45 22.43
CA ASN A 393 -4.01 18.43 23.53
C ASN A 393 -4.24 17.79 24.91
N LYS A 394 -4.72 16.54 24.96
CA LYS A 394 -5.02 15.81 26.20
C LYS A 394 -3.89 14.86 26.61
N MET A 395 -2.85 14.72 25.78
CA MET A 395 -1.81 13.71 25.94
C MET A 395 -0.60 14.22 26.69
N LYS A 396 0.11 13.29 27.34
CA LYS A 396 1.34 13.57 28.07
C LYS A 396 2.50 13.83 27.09
N LEU A 397 3.26 14.89 27.36
CA LEU A 397 4.51 15.22 26.65
C LEU A 397 5.73 14.44 27.22
N PRO A 398 6.77 14.19 26.40
CA PRO A 398 6.83 14.41 24.96
C PRO A 398 5.99 13.37 24.20
N ARG A 399 5.68 13.65 22.93
CA ARG A 399 4.83 12.78 22.10
C ARG A 399 5.38 12.53 20.71
N LEU A 400 4.99 11.39 20.15
CA LEU A 400 5.10 11.03 18.75
C LEU A 400 3.68 10.91 18.19
N ASP A 401 3.31 11.80 17.28
CA ASP A 401 2.04 11.76 16.58
C ASP A 401 2.29 11.39 15.11
N ILE A 402 1.74 10.28 14.66
CA ILE A 402 1.80 9.84 13.26
C ILE A 402 0.41 10.05 12.66
N ILE A 403 0.30 10.93 11.67
CA ILE A 403 -0.94 11.28 11.00
C ILE A 403 -0.83 10.84 9.55
N GLN A 404 -1.72 9.94 9.13
CA GLN A 404 -1.81 9.51 7.74
C GLN A 404 -3.10 10.05 7.13
N THR A 405 -2.97 10.81 6.04
CA THR A 405 -4.11 11.38 5.32
C THR A 405 -4.81 10.33 4.45
N LEU A 406 -5.96 10.67 3.86
CA LEU A 406 -6.81 9.76 3.11
C LEU A 406 -7.44 10.37 1.85
N THR A 407 -7.71 11.68 1.81
CA THR A 407 -8.58 12.30 0.80
C THR A 407 -8.08 12.11 -0.65
N ASN A 408 -6.77 12.04 -0.87
CA ASN A 408 -6.16 11.82 -2.18
C ASN A 408 -6.24 10.36 -2.68
N HIS A 409 -7.39 9.73 -2.50
CA HIS A 409 -7.64 8.35 -2.87
C HIS A 409 -8.96 8.21 -3.64
N GLU A 410 -9.03 7.28 -4.59
CA GLU A 410 -10.24 6.98 -5.36
C GLU A 410 -11.42 6.62 -4.42
N PRO A 411 -12.64 7.16 -4.62
CA PRO A 411 -13.15 7.87 -5.80
C PRO A 411 -12.93 9.41 -5.82
N PHE A 412 -11.96 9.93 -5.06
CA PHE A 412 -11.62 11.36 -5.03
C PHE A 412 -12.83 12.23 -4.62
N ASP A 413 -13.51 11.80 -3.55
CA ASP A 413 -14.66 12.52 -2.99
C ASP A 413 -14.35 13.03 -1.57
N PHE A 414 -14.94 14.17 -1.23
CA PHE A 414 -14.72 14.87 0.04
C PHE A 414 -15.81 15.94 0.27
N PRO A 415 -16.01 16.40 1.51
CA PRO A 415 -16.93 17.51 1.79
C PRO A 415 -16.59 18.76 0.99
N GLU A 416 -17.61 19.51 0.56
CA GLU A 416 -17.43 20.79 -0.15
C GLU A 416 -16.69 20.69 -1.51
N LYS A 417 -16.59 19.48 -2.10
CA LYS A 417 -15.92 19.22 -3.39
C LYS A 417 -16.25 20.23 -4.50
N ASN A 418 -17.51 20.60 -4.65
CA ASN A 418 -17.94 21.56 -5.68
C ASN A 418 -17.27 22.94 -5.54
N GLU A 419 -16.92 23.37 -4.34
CA GLU A 419 -16.22 24.64 -4.13
C GLU A 419 -14.75 24.54 -4.54
N TYR A 420 -14.10 23.43 -4.21
CA TYR A 420 -12.72 23.18 -4.62
C TYR A 420 -12.60 23.00 -6.13
N LEU A 421 -13.56 22.36 -6.79
CA LEU A 421 -13.62 22.27 -8.25
C LEU A 421 -13.64 23.66 -8.92
N LYS A 422 -14.35 24.64 -8.34
CA LYS A 422 -14.33 26.03 -8.84
C LYS A 422 -12.98 26.69 -8.62
N LYS A 423 -12.29 26.40 -7.51
CA LYS A 423 -10.93 26.92 -7.25
C LYS A 423 -9.94 26.43 -8.30
N ILE A 424 -10.05 25.17 -8.76
CA ILE A 424 -9.16 24.61 -9.78
C ILE A 424 -9.19 25.44 -11.08
N ASP A 425 -10.37 25.90 -11.51
CA ASP A 425 -10.47 26.74 -12.72
C ASP A 425 -9.66 28.05 -12.57
N GLY A 426 -9.79 28.71 -11.42
CA GLY A 426 -9.03 29.93 -11.12
C GLY A 426 -7.52 29.69 -10.97
N ILE A 427 -7.10 28.54 -10.45
CA ILE A 427 -5.68 28.17 -10.35
C ILE A 427 -5.08 27.98 -11.75
N ILE A 428 -5.77 27.28 -12.66
CA ILE A 428 -5.30 27.09 -14.04
C ILE A 428 -5.15 28.44 -14.74
N ASP A 429 -6.11 29.35 -14.60
CA ASP A 429 -6.11 30.63 -15.30
C ASP A 429 -5.03 31.60 -14.78
N SER A 430 -4.58 31.43 -13.52
CA SER A 430 -3.56 32.26 -12.87
C SER A 430 -2.12 31.75 -13.05
N HIS A 431 -1.91 30.49 -13.44
CA HIS A 431 -0.59 29.89 -13.57
C HIS A 431 -0.23 29.62 -15.05
N PRO A 432 0.72 30.36 -15.66
CA PRO A 432 1.07 30.20 -17.07
C PRO A 432 1.47 28.78 -17.48
N ASN A 433 2.22 28.06 -16.62
CA ASN A 433 2.65 26.69 -16.89
C ASN A 433 1.46 25.73 -16.97
N LEU A 434 0.47 25.89 -16.09
CA LEU A 434 -0.73 25.04 -16.06
C LEU A 434 -1.65 25.26 -17.26
N LYS A 435 -1.64 26.46 -17.87
CA LYS A 435 -2.43 26.73 -19.09
C LYS A 435 -2.08 25.78 -20.23
N SER A 436 -0.79 25.46 -20.40
CA SER A 436 -0.33 24.53 -21.42
C SER A 436 -0.79 23.09 -21.20
N GLN A 437 -1.19 22.76 -19.97
CA GLN A 437 -1.65 21.43 -19.55
C GLN A 437 -3.15 21.39 -19.19
N LYS A 438 -3.89 22.44 -19.55
CA LYS A 438 -5.29 22.63 -19.14
C LYS A 438 -6.19 21.42 -19.45
N GLU A 439 -6.05 20.82 -20.63
CA GLU A 439 -6.85 19.65 -21.01
C GLU A 439 -6.58 18.45 -20.09
N ASN A 440 -5.30 18.13 -19.84
CA ASN A 440 -4.91 17.08 -18.90
C ASN A 440 -5.42 17.36 -17.48
N ILE A 441 -5.30 18.60 -17.01
CA ILE A 441 -5.77 18.98 -15.67
C ILE A 441 -7.29 18.82 -15.56
N ILE A 442 -8.04 19.20 -16.59
CA ILE A 442 -9.51 19.06 -16.62
C ILE A 442 -9.92 17.57 -16.59
N SER A 443 -9.21 16.69 -17.31
CA SER A 443 -9.47 15.24 -17.27
C SER A 443 -9.31 14.63 -15.86
N TYR A 444 -8.51 15.26 -15.00
CA TYR A 444 -8.23 14.80 -13.64
C TYR A 444 -8.65 15.83 -12.58
N LYS A 445 -9.64 16.69 -12.88
CA LYS A 445 -9.99 17.86 -12.06
C LYS A 445 -10.32 17.51 -10.60
N ASP A 446 -10.97 16.36 -10.38
CA ASP A 446 -11.31 15.85 -9.05
C ASP A 446 -10.06 15.55 -8.19
N ILE A 447 -8.99 15.05 -8.83
CA ILE A 447 -7.73 14.73 -8.17
C ILE A 447 -7.04 16.03 -7.73
N PHE A 448 -6.94 17.02 -8.62
CA PHE A 448 -6.37 18.32 -8.29
C PHE A 448 -7.18 19.04 -7.19
N ALA A 449 -8.50 18.87 -7.18
CA ALA A 449 -9.36 19.37 -6.11
C ALA A 449 -9.08 18.67 -4.77
N CYS A 450 -8.84 17.34 -4.76
CA CYS A 450 -8.42 16.60 -3.57
C CYS A 450 -7.06 17.08 -3.06
N LEU A 451 -6.07 17.25 -3.94
CA LEU A 451 -4.75 17.77 -3.60
C LEU A 451 -4.84 19.14 -2.92
N ASN A 452 -5.67 20.03 -3.48
CA ASN A 452 -5.89 21.36 -2.91
C ASN A 452 -6.64 21.33 -1.57
N TYR A 453 -7.62 20.42 -1.41
CA TYR A 453 -8.29 20.19 -0.12
C TYR A 453 -7.32 19.67 0.95
N THR A 454 -6.46 18.73 0.57
CA THR A 454 -5.43 18.15 1.45
C THR A 454 -4.43 19.22 1.90
N ASP A 455 -3.92 20.02 0.95
CA ASP A 455 -3.00 21.14 1.24
C ASP A 455 -3.63 22.15 2.20
N ASN A 456 -4.89 22.55 1.97
CA ASN A 456 -5.62 23.45 2.86
C ASN A 456 -5.89 22.83 4.24
N SER A 457 -6.11 21.51 4.31
CA SER A 457 -6.29 20.80 5.58
C SER A 457 -4.98 20.77 6.40
N ILE A 458 -3.84 20.55 5.74
CA ILE A 458 -2.51 20.65 6.35
C ILE A 458 -2.25 22.08 6.84
N LYS A 459 -2.56 23.10 6.02
CA LYS A 459 -2.47 24.52 6.41
C LYS A 459 -3.24 24.78 7.71
N ASN A 460 -4.52 24.42 7.75
CA ASN A 460 -5.37 24.65 8.91
C ASN A 460 -4.83 23.93 10.15
N TYR A 461 -4.34 22.70 10.00
CA TYR A 461 -3.70 21.95 11.08
C TYR A 461 -2.48 22.70 11.63
N MET A 462 -1.54 23.07 10.75
CA MET A 462 -0.29 23.72 11.13
C MET A 462 -0.53 25.11 11.75
N GLU A 463 -1.45 25.91 11.20
CA GLU A 463 -1.83 27.21 11.75
C GLU A 463 -2.53 27.11 13.11
N ALA A 464 -3.38 26.10 13.31
CA ALA A 464 -3.99 25.83 14.61
C ALA A 464 -2.95 25.33 15.62
N TYR A 465 -2.03 24.45 15.19
CA TYR A 465 -0.98 23.92 16.04
C TYR A 465 0.01 25.01 16.46
N ALA A 466 0.34 25.95 15.57
CA ALA A 466 1.25 27.06 15.85
C ALA A 466 0.80 27.95 17.03
N LYS A 467 -0.49 27.92 17.38
CA LYS A 467 -1.07 28.64 18.53
C LYS A 467 -0.86 27.93 19.87
N ARG A 468 -0.34 26.70 19.86
CA ARG A 468 -0.18 25.90 21.08
C ARG A 468 1.14 26.23 21.81
N PRO A 469 1.18 26.12 23.16
CA PRO A 469 2.41 26.38 23.93
C PRO A 469 3.59 25.45 23.61
N ASP A 470 3.30 24.23 23.15
CA ASP A 470 4.27 23.18 22.84
C ASP A 470 4.81 23.25 21.40
N TYR A 471 4.26 24.12 20.54
CA TYR A 471 4.71 24.33 19.16
C TYR A 471 6.21 24.66 19.06
N LYS A 472 6.71 25.52 19.97
CA LYS A 472 8.11 25.95 20.01
C LYS A 472 9.13 24.82 20.18
N ASN A 473 8.71 23.67 20.70
CA ASN A 473 9.55 22.48 20.93
C ASN A 473 8.96 21.26 20.19
N THR A 474 8.62 21.44 18.92
CA THR A 474 8.03 20.42 18.07
C THR A 474 8.76 20.34 16.72
N ILE A 475 9.03 19.11 16.27
CA ILE A 475 9.59 18.80 14.96
C ILE A 475 8.49 18.17 14.11
N PHE A 476 8.23 18.74 12.95
CA PHE A 476 7.30 18.23 11.95
C PHE A 476 8.08 17.59 10.81
N ILE A 477 7.67 16.38 10.44
CA ILE A 477 8.19 15.64 9.29
C ILE A 477 7.00 15.43 8.36
N ILE A 478 7.05 16.00 7.16
CA ILE A 478 5.96 15.93 6.18
C ILE A 478 6.52 15.28 4.92
N THR A 479 5.87 14.22 4.44
CA THR A 479 6.28 13.53 3.22
C THR A 479 5.10 12.81 2.56
N GLY A 480 5.19 12.58 1.26
CA GLY A 480 4.28 11.66 0.58
C GLY A 480 4.58 10.20 0.88
N ASP A 481 3.57 9.34 0.82
CA ASP A 481 3.77 7.89 0.89
C ASP A 481 4.22 7.31 -0.46
N HIS A 482 3.65 7.80 -1.55
CA HIS A 482 4.04 7.56 -2.95
C HIS A 482 3.39 8.59 -3.88
N ARG A 483 3.73 8.55 -5.17
CA ARG A 483 3.04 9.34 -6.20
C ARG A 483 1.61 8.82 -6.46
N LEU A 484 0.65 9.72 -6.61
CA LEU A 484 -0.74 9.42 -6.95
C LEU A 484 -0.92 8.72 -8.32
N ILE A 485 -1.97 7.90 -8.40
CA ILE A 485 -2.56 7.34 -9.63
C ILE A 485 -4.03 7.79 -9.71
N PRO A 486 -4.68 7.93 -10.89
CA PRO A 486 -4.27 7.51 -12.24
C PRO A 486 -3.67 8.61 -13.16
N ILE A 487 -3.08 9.69 -12.64
CA ILE A 487 -2.38 10.66 -13.50
C ILE A 487 -1.20 9.98 -14.21
N ALA A 488 -1.08 10.18 -15.53
CA ALA A 488 -0.02 9.58 -16.34
C ALA A 488 1.37 9.88 -15.76
N GLN A 489 2.22 8.86 -15.66
CA GLN A 489 3.57 9.00 -15.10
C GLN A 489 4.53 9.56 -16.16
N LYS A 490 5.35 10.54 -15.78
CA LYS A 490 6.38 11.10 -16.68
C LYS A 490 7.44 10.05 -17.05
N ASP A 491 7.84 9.23 -16.06
CA ASP A 491 8.88 8.22 -16.21
C ASP A 491 8.78 7.15 -15.10
N LYS A 492 9.75 6.22 -15.04
CA LYS A 492 9.74 5.10 -14.09
C LYS A 492 10.17 5.47 -12.66
N LEU A 493 10.88 6.58 -12.49
CA LEU A 493 11.37 7.05 -11.20
C LEU A 493 10.33 7.91 -10.48
N CYS A 494 9.52 8.66 -11.24
CA CYS A 494 8.56 9.61 -10.70
C CYS A 494 7.55 8.96 -9.73
N ARG A 495 7.24 7.68 -9.91
CA ARG A 495 6.37 6.90 -9.00
C ARG A 495 6.83 6.95 -7.54
N PHE A 496 8.14 7.04 -7.35
CA PHE A 496 8.79 7.04 -6.05
C PHE A 496 9.20 8.43 -5.58
N HIS A 497 9.13 9.46 -6.44
CA HIS A 497 9.58 10.80 -6.09
C HIS A 497 8.51 11.50 -5.25
N VAL A 498 8.80 11.72 -3.97
CA VAL A 498 7.91 12.37 -3.00
C VAL A 498 8.67 13.47 -2.27
N PRO A 499 8.01 14.55 -1.81
CA PRO A 499 8.71 15.61 -1.09
C PRO A 499 9.08 15.14 0.33
N LEU A 500 10.11 15.75 0.91
CA LEU A 500 10.41 15.66 2.35
C LEU A 500 10.66 17.04 2.93
N TYR A 501 9.84 17.39 3.93
CA TYR A 501 10.00 18.57 4.75
C TYR A 501 10.35 18.14 6.17
N ILE A 502 11.42 18.70 6.73
CA ILE A 502 11.63 18.75 8.18
C ILE A 502 11.49 20.20 8.61
N PHE A 503 10.41 20.51 9.32
CA PHE A 503 10.07 21.84 9.81
C PHE A 503 10.08 21.88 11.33
N SER A 504 10.57 22.98 11.91
CA SER A 504 10.46 23.25 13.34
C SER A 504 10.70 24.73 13.63
N PRO A 505 10.02 25.33 14.62
CA PRO A 505 10.42 26.64 15.17
C PRO A 505 11.84 26.67 15.73
N MET A 506 12.44 25.50 15.98
CA MET A 506 13.81 25.35 16.46
C MET A 506 14.85 25.42 15.35
N LEU A 507 14.46 25.44 14.07
CA LEU A 507 15.41 25.54 12.97
C LEU A 507 16.16 26.87 13.01
N LYS A 508 17.48 26.81 12.80
CA LYS A 508 18.32 28.02 12.66
C LYS A 508 18.02 28.78 11.37
N LYS A 509 17.77 28.04 10.29
CA LYS A 509 17.42 28.54 8.96
C LYS A 509 16.83 27.41 8.12
N ALA A 510 16.10 27.77 7.08
CA ALA A 510 15.70 26.83 6.03
C ALA A 510 16.89 26.48 5.13
N GLU A 511 16.94 25.24 4.63
CA GLU A 511 17.97 24.78 3.69
C GLU A 511 17.40 23.80 2.66
N LEU A 512 17.98 23.83 1.46
CA LEU A 512 17.68 22.91 0.37
C LEU A 512 18.82 21.91 0.20
N PHE A 513 18.47 20.64 0.00
CA PHE A 513 19.41 19.56 -0.25
C PHE A 513 19.08 18.87 -1.59
N LYS A 514 20.13 18.62 -2.38
CA LYS A 514 20.03 17.99 -3.70
C LYS A 514 20.43 16.52 -3.71
N SER A 515 21.01 16.03 -2.63
CA SER A 515 21.32 14.61 -2.52
C SER A 515 20.07 13.74 -2.49
N ILE A 516 20.22 12.54 -3.03
CA ILE A 516 19.19 11.51 -2.99
C ILE A 516 19.13 10.92 -1.58
N SER A 517 17.93 10.85 -1.01
CA SER A 517 17.61 10.14 0.22
C SER A 517 16.24 9.47 0.09
N SER A 518 15.89 8.55 0.99
CA SER A 518 14.59 7.88 0.96
C SER A 518 13.93 7.78 2.33
N HIS A 519 12.71 7.24 2.40
CA HIS A 519 12.02 6.98 3.68
C HIS A 519 12.90 6.24 4.69
N TRP A 520 13.76 5.32 4.24
CA TRP A 520 14.73 4.62 5.09
C TRP A 520 15.69 5.53 5.86
N ASP A 521 15.94 6.75 5.41
CA ASP A 521 16.93 7.65 5.99
C ASP A 521 16.35 8.54 7.11
N VAL A 522 15.03 8.63 7.24
CA VAL A 522 14.37 9.54 8.17
C VAL A 522 14.55 9.11 9.62
N THR A 523 14.11 7.89 9.98
CA THR A 523 14.28 7.35 11.34
C THR A 523 15.73 7.33 11.81
N PRO A 524 16.74 6.81 11.07
CA PRO A 524 18.13 6.83 11.53
C PRO A 524 18.62 8.25 11.83
N SER A 525 18.26 9.23 11.00
CA SER A 525 18.65 10.64 11.21
C SER A 525 18.00 11.24 12.45
N LEU A 526 16.69 11.04 12.61
CA LEU A 526 15.95 11.56 13.75
C LEU A 526 16.41 10.92 15.06
N VAL A 527 16.61 9.59 15.08
CA VAL A 527 17.09 8.89 16.27
C VAL A 527 18.52 9.32 16.62
N SER A 528 19.41 9.46 15.63
CA SER A 528 20.77 9.97 15.87
C SER A 528 20.75 11.38 16.48
N PHE A 529 19.96 12.28 15.90
CA PHE A 529 19.73 13.61 16.43
C PHE A 529 19.23 13.59 17.88
N LEU A 530 18.19 12.81 18.18
CA LEU A 530 17.59 12.80 19.51
C LEU A 530 18.54 12.25 20.59
N PHE A 531 19.28 11.19 20.29
CA PHE A 531 20.20 10.56 21.25
C PHE A 531 21.46 11.39 21.49
N ASN A 532 21.95 12.12 20.49
CA ASN A 532 23.14 12.97 20.65
C ASN A 532 22.83 14.29 21.38
N ASN A 533 21.58 14.74 21.35
CA ASN A 533 21.20 16.05 21.90
C ASN A 533 20.32 15.98 23.17
N TYR A 534 19.75 14.81 23.51
CA TYR A 534 18.87 14.65 24.67
C TYR A 534 19.16 13.38 25.47
N LYS A 535 18.71 13.34 26.73
CA LYS A 535 18.88 12.18 27.60
C LYS A 535 17.96 11.02 27.18
N PHE A 536 18.53 10.04 26.50
CA PHE A 536 17.85 8.80 26.11
C PHE A 536 18.45 7.57 26.83
N ASN A 537 17.65 6.53 26.97
CA ASN A 537 18.10 5.21 27.40
C ASN A 537 19.12 4.68 26.40
N ARG A 538 20.16 4.01 26.91
CA ARG A 538 21.29 3.54 26.11
C ARG A 538 20.84 2.64 24.95
N LEU A 539 21.32 2.95 23.74
CA LEU A 539 21.16 2.14 22.53
C LEU A 539 22.54 1.96 21.90
N ASP A 540 23.10 0.76 22.02
CA ASP A 540 24.49 0.50 21.59
C ASP A 540 24.61 0.15 20.10
N GLN A 541 23.59 -0.50 19.55
CA GLN A 541 23.60 -1.01 18.18
C GLN A 541 22.23 -0.85 17.52
N THR A 542 22.24 -0.69 16.21
CA THR A 542 21.05 -0.57 15.35
C THR A 542 21.23 -1.38 14.08
N ALA A 543 20.14 -1.62 13.34
CA ALA A 543 20.13 -2.38 12.10
C ALA A 543 19.33 -1.68 10.99
N TRP A 544 19.44 -0.36 10.91
CA TRP A 544 18.76 0.46 9.91
C TRP A 544 19.19 0.07 8.50
N MET A 545 18.23 0.01 7.57
CA MET A 545 18.53 -0.18 6.15
C MET A 545 19.17 1.07 5.53
N GLY A 546 18.66 2.24 5.88
CA GLY A 546 19.19 3.54 5.46
C GLY A 546 20.42 3.97 6.26
N LYS A 547 21.23 4.85 5.68
CA LYS A 547 22.44 5.39 6.32
C LYS A 547 22.20 6.71 7.06
N GLY A 548 21.00 7.28 6.91
CA GLY A 548 20.69 8.63 7.36
C GLY A 548 20.61 9.60 6.19
N LEU A 549 19.96 10.74 6.41
CA LEU A 549 19.68 11.74 5.39
C LEU A 549 20.99 12.36 4.94
N ASP A 550 21.16 12.48 3.62
CA ASP A 550 22.29 13.19 3.06
C ASP A 550 21.93 14.67 2.94
N THR A 551 22.67 15.54 3.62
CA THR A 551 22.47 17.01 3.65
C THR A 551 23.38 17.73 2.64
N SER A 552 23.80 17.04 1.57
CA SER A 552 24.56 17.65 0.48
C SER A 552 23.70 18.59 -0.37
N LYS A 553 24.28 19.74 -0.72
CA LYS A 553 23.70 20.68 -1.69
C LYS A 553 24.00 20.31 -3.13
N GLU A 554 24.91 19.36 -3.34
CA GLU A 554 25.24 18.78 -4.63
C GLU A 554 24.45 17.49 -4.87
N PHE A 555 24.06 17.27 -6.13
CA PHE A 555 23.39 16.05 -6.56
C PHE A 555 24.34 14.86 -6.41
N ARG A 556 23.95 13.92 -5.55
CA ARG A 556 24.67 12.66 -5.35
C ARG A 556 23.77 11.63 -4.69
N ASN A 557 24.17 10.37 -4.79
CA ASN A 557 23.60 9.28 -4.02
C ASN A 557 24.73 8.42 -3.46
N THR A 558 24.66 8.14 -2.15
CA THR A 558 25.71 7.44 -1.39
C THR A 558 25.30 6.03 -0.95
N GLN A 559 24.13 5.56 -1.40
CA GLN A 559 23.61 4.24 -1.04
C GLN A 559 22.82 3.57 -2.16
N GLY A 560 22.66 2.26 -2.05
CA GLY A 560 21.77 1.49 -2.90
C GLY A 560 20.36 1.47 -2.31
N ILE A 561 19.37 1.89 -3.09
CA ILE A 561 17.97 2.03 -2.65
C ILE A 561 17.11 1.10 -3.51
N PRO A 562 16.83 -0.13 -3.05
CA PRO A 562 15.85 -1.00 -3.68
C PRO A 562 14.46 -0.41 -3.50
N LEU A 563 13.63 -0.49 -4.54
CA LEU A 563 12.30 0.10 -4.58
C LEU A 563 11.27 -0.96 -4.97
N THR A 564 10.09 -0.90 -4.34
CA THR A 564 9.01 -1.86 -4.56
C THR A 564 7.81 -1.19 -5.21
N ARG A 565 7.39 -1.61 -6.40
CA ARG A 565 6.22 -0.99 -7.07
C ARG A 565 4.93 -1.31 -6.33
N ASN A 566 4.71 -2.57 -6.01
CA ASN A 566 3.49 -3.10 -5.41
C ASN A 566 3.85 -4.17 -4.35
N LYS A 567 2.87 -4.68 -3.60
CA LYS A 567 3.11 -5.80 -2.68
C LYS A 567 3.69 -6.99 -3.46
N GLY A 568 4.73 -7.62 -2.90
CA GLY A 568 5.31 -8.82 -3.50
C GLY A 568 6.49 -8.60 -4.43
N THR A 569 6.75 -7.38 -4.88
CA THR A 569 7.72 -7.14 -5.96
C THR A 569 8.86 -6.22 -5.55
N MET A 570 10.08 -6.54 -6.00
CA MET A 570 11.27 -5.69 -5.90
C MET A 570 11.82 -5.55 -7.32
N ASP A 571 11.36 -4.50 -8.00
CA ASP A 571 11.52 -4.35 -9.46
C ASP A 571 12.59 -3.33 -9.86
N ASP A 572 12.87 -2.41 -8.93
CA ASP A 572 13.64 -1.19 -9.19
C ASP A 572 14.76 -1.04 -8.15
N TYR A 573 15.89 -0.47 -8.56
CA TYR A 573 17.06 -0.25 -7.69
C TYR A 573 17.79 1.02 -8.10
N VAL A 574 17.91 1.98 -7.19
CA VAL A 574 18.71 3.19 -7.39
C VAL A 574 20.11 2.96 -6.85
N TYR A 575 21.12 3.13 -7.68
CA TYR A 575 22.53 2.95 -7.33
C TYR A 575 23.35 4.09 -7.91
N LYS A 576 23.98 4.89 -7.06
CA LYS A 576 24.59 6.16 -7.47
C LYS A 576 23.55 6.99 -8.26
N ASP A 577 23.93 7.53 -9.40
CA ASP A 577 23.09 8.25 -10.34
C ASP A 577 22.51 7.34 -11.44
N TYR A 578 22.27 6.06 -11.12
CA TYR A 578 21.62 5.10 -12.02
C TYR A 578 20.34 4.55 -11.39
N LEU A 579 19.35 4.30 -12.25
CA LEU A 579 18.16 3.52 -11.94
C LEU A 579 18.19 2.23 -12.77
N TYR A 580 18.22 1.09 -12.08
CA TYR A 580 17.81 -0.19 -12.64
C TYR A 580 16.29 -0.31 -12.52
N SER A 581 15.63 -0.68 -13.61
CA SER A 581 14.18 -0.84 -13.62
C SER A 581 13.74 -1.99 -14.52
N SER A 582 13.28 -3.08 -13.92
CA SER A 582 12.82 -4.28 -14.65
C SER A 582 13.82 -4.85 -15.67
N GLY A 583 15.12 -4.72 -15.41
CA GLY A 583 16.19 -5.19 -16.32
C GLY A 583 16.73 -4.12 -17.27
N GLU A 584 16.16 -2.91 -17.26
CA GLU A 584 16.63 -1.79 -18.07
C GLU A 584 17.41 -0.81 -17.19
N LEU A 585 18.40 -0.13 -17.79
CA LEU A 585 19.28 0.81 -17.12
C LEU A 585 18.98 2.25 -17.55
N TYR A 586 18.95 3.15 -16.58
CA TYR A 586 18.76 4.58 -16.79
C TYR A 586 19.78 5.39 -16.01
N LYS A 587 20.20 6.52 -16.57
CA LYS A 587 20.96 7.56 -15.88
C LYS A 587 19.99 8.57 -15.27
N ILE A 588 20.17 8.91 -13.99
CA ILE A 588 19.41 9.94 -13.27
C ILE A 588 20.18 11.25 -13.39
N LYS A 589 19.53 12.29 -13.92
CA LYS A 589 20.06 13.64 -14.05
C LYS A 589 19.84 14.44 -12.76
N ASP A 590 20.49 15.59 -12.65
CA ASP A 590 20.41 16.47 -11.48
C ASP A 590 19.01 17.07 -11.25
N ASN A 591 18.25 17.24 -12.33
CA ASN A 591 16.83 17.59 -12.34
C ASN A 591 15.88 16.40 -12.07
N PHE A 592 16.44 15.25 -11.68
CA PHE A 592 15.74 14.00 -11.38
C PHE A 592 14.99 13.37 -12.56
N GLU A 593 15.27 13.80 -13.79
CA GLU A 593 14.83 13.08 -15.00
C GLU A 593 15.70 11.86 -15.26
N ILE A 594 15.15 10.87 -15.95
CA ILE A 594 15.86 9.66 -16.32
C ILE A 594 16.08 9.55 -17.83
N GLU A 595 17.26 9.08 -18.22
CA GLU A 595 17.61 8.79 -19.62
C GLU A 595 18.01 7.32 -19.75
N LYS A 596 17.38 6.60 -20.69
CA LYS A 596 17.71 5.18 -20.92
C LYS A 596 19.11 5.09 -21.52
N ILE A 597 19.95 4.23 -20.94
CA ILE A 597 21.32 4.00 -21.40
C ILE A 597 21.58 2.50 -21.58
N SER A 598 22.64 2.16 -22.31
CA SER A 598 23.12 0.79 -22.49
C SER A 598 24.57 0.69 -22.03
N ASP A 599 24.77 0.13 -20.85
CA ASP A 599 26.09 -0.11 -20.24
C ASP A 599 26.01 -1.46 -19.52
N SER A 600 26.61 -2.50 -20.10
CA SER A 600 26.54 -3.87 -19.58
C SER A 600 27.23 -4.01 -18.24
N ASP A 601 28.36 -3.34 -18.05
CA ASP A 601 29.17 -3.48 -16.84
C ASP A 601 28.46 -2.86 -15.63
N VAL A 602 27.84 -1.69 -15.83
CA VAL A 602 27.01 -1.04 -14.81
C VAL A 602 25.75 -1.87 -14.55
N LEU A 603 25.09 -2.37 -15.59
CA LEU A 603 23.89 -3.20 -15.45
C LEU A 603 24.16 -4.48 -14.67
N ASP A 604 25.25 -5.18 -14.96
CA ASP A 604 25.66 -6.42 -14.28
C ASP A 604 25.99 -6.15 -12.81
N LYS A 605 26.74 -5.07 -12.53
CA LYS A 605 27.05 -4.67 -11.16
C LYS A 605 25.79 -4.37 -10.35
N ILE A 606 24.90 -3.54 -10.88
CA ILE A 606 23.65 -3.20 -10.18
C ILE A 606 22.77 -4.43 -9.99
N THR A 607 22.71 -5.32 -10.99
CA THR A 607 21.96 -6.58 -10.90
C THR A 607 22.51 -7.47 -9.78
N GLN A 608 23.84 -7.55 -9.63
CA GLN A 608 24.47 -8.31 -8.55
C GLN A 608 24.17 -7.72 -7.16
N GLU A 609 24.30 -6.39 -7.00
CA GLU A 609 23.98 -5.71 -5.74
C GLU A 609 22.50 -5.88 -5.39
N PHE A 610 21.61 -5.77 -6.38
CA PHE A 610 20.18 -5.93 -6.17
C PHE A 610 19.80 -7.37 -5.79
N ASN A 611 20.37 -8.37 -6.46
CA ASN A 611 20.15 -9.77 -6.09
C ASN A 611 20.67 -10.10 -4.69
N THR A 612 21.81 -9.51 -4.29
CA THR A 612 22.34 -9.61 -2.93
C THR A 612 21.37 -9.00 -1.92
N PHE A 613 20.75 -7.85 -2.25
CA PHE A 613 19.70 -7.27 -1.41
C PHE A 613 18.46 -8.18 -1.32
N LYS A 614 18.00 -8.80 -2.42
CA LYS A 614 16.85 -9.71 -2.39
C LYS A 614 17.09 -10.90 -1.46
N GLN A 615 18.31 -11.44 -1.47
CA GLN A 615 18.76 -12.48 -0.53
C GLN A 615 18.78 -11.98 0.91
N LEU A 616 19.32 -10.78 1.14
CA LEU A 616 19.34 -10.14 2.46
C LEU A 616 17.92 -9.93 3.00
N ASN A 617 17.00 -9.36 2.21
CA ASN A 617 15.60 -9.16 2.57
C ASN A 617 14.94 -10.48 3.03
N ALA A 618 15.14 -11.56 2.26
CA ALA A 618 14.61 -12.87 2.60
C ALA A 618 15.22 -13.43 3.89
N TYR A 619 16.54 -13.34 4.05
CA TYR A 619 17.24 -13.78 5.26
C TYR A 619 16.78 -13.03 6.51
N LEU A 620 16.78 -11.70 6.46
CA LEU A 620 16.41 -10.84 7.59
C LEU A 620 14.98 -11.13 8.09
N THR A 621 14.04 -11.33 7.16
CA THR A 621 12.62 -11.50 7.49
C THR A 621 12.23 -12.93 7.81
N GLN A 622 12.72 -13.93 7.05
CA GLN A 622 12.33 -15.33 7.25
C GLN A 622 13.11 -16.01 8.38
N LYS A 623 14.30 -15.51 8.76
CA LYS A 623 15.14 -16.10 9.82
C LYS A 623 15.09 -15.34 11.14
N ASP A 624 14.33 -14.24 11.23
CA ASP A 624 14.33 -13.36 12.40
C ASP A 624 15.74 -12.82 12.73
N LYS A 625 16.38 -12.20 11.72
CA LYS A 625 17.80 -11.78 11.75
C LYS A 625 18.04 -10.29 11.51
N ILE A 626 17.04 -9.44 11.78
CA ILE A 626 17.22 -7.98 11.76
C ILE A 626 18.03 -7.54 12.98
N ILE A 627 17.56 -7.83 14.20
CA ILE A 627 18.31 -7.62 15.45
C ILE A 627 18.23 -8.84 16.38
N PRO A 628 19.19 -9.03 17.29
CA PRO A 628 19.06 -9.97 18.39
C PRO A 628 17.83 -9.68 19.26
N LYS A 629 17.18 -10.73 19.77
CA LYS A 629 16.03 -10.60 20.68
C LYS A 629 16.35 -9.79 21.94
N SER A 630 17.61 -9.77 22.39
CA SER A 630 18.08 -8.95 23.52
C SER A 630 18.04 -7.44 23.25
N LEU A 631 18.07 -7.01 21.99
CA LEU A 631 17.95 -5.60 21.60
C LEU A 631 16.50 -5.20 21.26
N ASN A 632 15.56 -6.14 21.24
CA ASN A 632 14.19 -5.84 20.93
C ASN A 632 13.53 -5.08 22.09
N LEU A 633 13.05 -3.87 21.81
CA LEU A 633 12.39 -3.01 22.79
C LEU A 633 10.92 -3.39 23.01
N ASN A 634 10.35 -4.21 22.13
CA ASN A 634 8.95 -4.61 22.21
C ASN A 634 8.80 -5.95 22.93
N LYS A 635 7.75 -6.05 23.74
CA LYS A 635 7.20 -7.35 24.12
C LYS A 635 6.46 -7.91 22.90
N PRO A 636 6.63 -9.19 22.54
CA PRO A 636 5.83 -9.81 21.48
C PRO A 636 4.35 -9.57 21.76
N LYS A 637 3.61 -9.01 20.80
CA LYS A 637 2.16 -8.94 20.87
C LYS A 637 1.56 -10.13 20.12
N GLY A 638 0.47 -10.68 20.64
CA GLY A 638 -0.16 -11.90 20.15
C GLY A 638 0.24 -13.15 20.94
N VAL A 639 -0.53 -14.21 20.78
CA VAL A 639 -0.33 -15.48 21.49
C VAL A 639 0.58 -16.38 20.65
N GLN A 640 1.65 -16.91 21.26
CA GLN A 640 2.45 -17.96 20.64
C GLN A 640 1.81 -19.32 20.92
N PHE A 641 1.48 -20.04 19.86
CA PHE A 641 0.89 -21.37 19.98
C PHE A 641 1.97 -22.44 20.08
N THR A 642 1.79 -23.36 21.02
CA THR A 642 2.52 -24.63 21.03
C THR A 642 2.17 -25.46 19.80
N LYS A 643 3.00 -26.46 19.47
CA LYS A 643 2.72 -27.36 18.35
C LYS A 643 1.35 -28.07 18.49
N GLU A 644 1.01 -28.48 19.70
CA GLU A 644 -0.27 -29.14 20.02
C GLU A 644 -1.48 -28.20 19.85
N GLU A 645 -1.34 -26.96 20.28
CA GLU A 645 -2.33 -25.91 20.06
C GLU A 645 -2.50 -25.62 18.58
N GLN A 646 -1.40 -25.53 17.82
CA GLN A 646 -1.44 -25.32 16.38
C GLN A 646 -2.14 -26.47 15.65
N ASP A 647 -1.86 -27.73 16.02
CA ASP A 647 -2.52 -28.90 15.46
C ASP A 647 -4.03 -28.89 15.78
N THR A 648 -4.39 -28.45 16.98
CA THR A 648 -5.79 -28.28 17.39
C THR A 648 -6.48 -27.20 16.56
N ILE A 649 -5.85 -26.02 16.41
CA ILE A 649 -6.35 -24.93 15.57
C ILE A 649 -6.57 -25.44 14.14
N ASN A 650 -5.56 -26.06 13.54
CA ASN A 650 -5.60 -26.57 12.16
C ASN A 650 -6.78 -27.56 11.95
N LYS A 651 -7.09 -28.38 12.96
CA LYS A 651 -8.24 -29.28 12.93
C LYS A 651 -9.57 -28.54 13.02
N LEU A 652 -9.65 -27.50 13.86
CA LEU A 652 -10.86 -26.72 14.08
C LEU A 652 -11.22 -25.82 12.89
N ILE A 653 -10.22 -25.26 12.20
CA ILE A 653 -10.44 -24.29 11.12
C ILE A 653 -10.49 -24.91 9.72
N LYS A 654 -10.38 -26.25 9.61
CA LYS A 654 -10.24 -26.92 8.32
C LYS A 654 -11.48 -26.64 7.43
N GLY A 655 -11.25 -25.93 6.33
CA GLY A 655 -12.30 -25.59 5.36
C GLY A 655 -13.18 -24.40 5.78
N LEU A 656 -12.86 -23.73 6.89
CA LEU A 656 -13.60 -22.56 7.36
C LEU A 656 -12.99 -21.27 6.80
N ASN A 657 -13.84 -20.34 6.41
CA ASN A 657 -13.48 -18.94 6.18
C ASN A 657 -13.41 -18.17 7.51
N ARG A 658 -12.98 -16.90 7.48
CA ARG A 658 -12.73 -16.10 8.69
C ARG A 658 -13.98 -15.92 9.57
N GLU A 659 -15.14 -15.72 8.96
CA GLU A 659 -16.40 -15.52 9.68
C GLU A 659 -16.87 -16.84 10.31
N GLU A 660 -16.73 -17.94 9.56
CA GLU A 660 -17.01 -19.29 10.05
C GLU A 660 -16.09 -19.69 11.21
N MET A 661 -14.82 -19.24 11.22
CA MET A 661 -13.92 -19.45 12.36
C MET A 661 -14.44 -18.77 13.63
N PHE A 662 -14.97 -17.54 13.51
CA PHE A 662 -15.58 -16.85 14.65
C PHE A 662 -16.85 -17.57 15.13
N PHE A 663 -17.72 -18.02 14.21
CA PHE A 663 -18.90 -18.79 14.59
C PHE A 663 -18.53 -20.12 15.26
N ALA A 664 -17.49 -20.80 14.80
CA ALA A 664 -16.97 -22.01 15.46
C ALA A 664 -16.46 -21.71 16.88
N ALA A 665 -15.73 -20.60 17.07
CA ALA A 665 -15.30 -20.16 18.41
C ALA A 665 -16.50 -19.90 19.33
N ARG A 666 -17.53 -19.23 18.81
CA ARG A 666 -18.78 -18.93 19.52
C ARG A 666 -19.53 -20.21 19.90
N GLU A 667 -19.67 -21.17 18.99
CA GLU A 667 -20.33 -22.45 19.24
C GLU A 667 -19.59 -23.26 20.32
N LEU A 668 -18.26 -23.31 20.27
CA LEU A 668 -17.43 -23.94 21.29
C LEU A 668 -17.63 -23.30 22.66
N ALA A 669 -17.75 -21.97 22.71
CA ALA A 669 -18.00 -21.24 23.95
C ALA A 669 -19.34 -21.66 24.59
N PHE A 670 -20.44 -21.70 23.80
CA PHE A 670 -21.75 -22.12 24.30
C PHE A 670 -21.80 -23.60 24.75
N HIS A 671 -21.01 -24.46 24.11
CA HIS A 671 -20.84 -25.86 24.53
C HIS A 671 -19.84 -26.05 25.68
N LYS A 672 -19.47 -24.97 26.40
CA LYS A 672 -18.53 -24.97 27.53
C LYS A 672 -17.12 -25.50 27.19
N LYS A 673 -16.74 -25.49 25.91
CA LYS A 673 -15.38 -25.84 25.44
C LYS A 673 -14.48 -24.60 25.43
N HIS A 674 -14.44 -23.88 26.56
CA HIS A 674 -13.86 -22.55 26.69
C HIS A 674 -12.40 -22.45 26.24
N LYS A 675 -11.54 -23.42 26.62
CA LYS A 675 -10.12 -23.45 26.19
C LYS A 675 -9.97 -23.44 24.66
N LYS A 676 -10.79 -24.23 23.95
CA LYS A 676 -10.75 -24.29 22.49
C LYS A 676 -11.33 -23.03 21.84
N ALA A 677 -12.37 -22.44 22.46
CA ALA A 677 -12.94 -21.18 22.02
C ALA A 677 -11.94 -20.03 22.15
N ILE A 678 -11.28 -19.89 23.31
CA ILE A 678 -10.21 -18.90 23.53
C ILE A 678 -9.06 -19.13 22.53
N LEU A 679 -8.66 -20.39 22.32
CA LEU A 679 -7.61 -20.72 21.35
C LEU A 679 -7.93 -20.23 19.92
N LEU A 680 -9.18 -20.42 19.46
CA LEU A 680 -9.62 -19.86 18.18
C LEU A 680 -9.71 -18.34 18.19
N CYS A 681 -10.21 -17.73 19.27
CA CYS A 681 -10.21 -16.27 19.41
C CYS A 681 -8.79 -15.70 19.32
N ASP A 682 -7.81 -16.30 20.00
CA ASP A 682 -6.42 -15.87 19.96
C ASP A 682 -5.81 -16.03 18.57
N PHE A 683 -6.14 -17.12 17.88
CA PHE A 683 -5.72 -17.32 16.49
C PHE A 683 -6.28 -16.23 15.57
N ILE A 684 -7.57 -15.94 15.69
CA ILE A 684 -8.24 -14.86 14.93
C ILE A 684 -7.61 -13.50 15.24
N LEU A 685 -7.36 -13.20 16.52
CA LEU A 685 -6.85 -11.90 16.97
C LEU A 685 -5.36 -11.68 16.67
N ASN A 686 -4.57 -12.75 16.51
CA ASN A 686 -3.21 -12.63 15.99
C ASN A 686 -3.20 -12.12 14.53
N GLU A 687 -4.19 -12.54 13.73
CA GLU A 687 -4.35 -12.06 12.36
C GLU A 687 -5.07 -10.71 12.29
N LEU A 688 -6.15 -10.54 13.05
CA LEU A 688 -7.03 -9.37 13.05
C LEU A 688 -7.16 -8.77 14.45
N PRO A 689 -6.19 -7.94 14.89
CA PRO A 689 -6.17 -7.40 16.26
C PRO A 689 -7.42 -6.59 16.63
N ASN A 690 -8.06 -5.95 15.65
CA ASN A 690 -9.27 -5.13 15.80
C ASN A 690 -10.59 -5.91 15.61
N TYR A 691 -10.59 -7.24 15.58
CA TYR A 691 -11.83 -8.00 15.49
C TYR A 691 -12.61 -7.95 16.82
N SER A 692 -13.49 -6.94 16.95
CA SER A 692 -14.26 -6.63 18.15
C SER A 692 -15.11 -7.79 18.66
N ASP A 693 -15.80 -8.53 17.77
CA ASP A 693 -16.63 -9.67 18.17
C ASP A 693 -15.78 -10.79 18.78
N ALA A 694 -14.67 -11.18 18.13
CA ALA A 694 -13.79 -12.24 18.61
C ALA A 694 -13.15 -11.87 19.97
N ARG A 695 -12.73 -10.61 20.14
CA ARG A 695 -12.15 -10.14 21.41
C ARG A 695 -13.20 -10.01 22.51
N THR A 696 -14.41 -9.58 22.18
CA THR A 696 -15.52 -9.50 23.14
C THR A 696 -15.95 -10.89 23.59
N LEU A 697 -16.01 -11.87 22.67
CA LEU A 697 -16.25 -13.27 23.00
C LEU A 697 -15.16 -13.81 23.94
N LYS A 698 -13.88 -13.57 23.64
CA LYS A 698 -12.77 -13.94 24.54
C LYS A 698 -12.94 -13.32 25.93
N GLY A 699 -13.26 -12.02 25.99
CA GLY A 699 -13.55 -11.31 27.24
C GLY A 699 -14.71 -11.94 28.02
N ARG A 700 -15.82 -12.28 27.36
CA ARG A 700 -16.98 -12.94 27.99
C ARG A 700 -16.61 -14.31 28.55
N ILE A 701 -15.89 -15.14 27.80
CA ILE A 701 -15.45 -16.48 28.25
C ILE A 701 -14.56 -16.37 29.49
N LEU A 702 -13.58 -15.46 29.48
CA LEU A 702 -12.73 -15.21 30.65
C LEU A 702 -13.56 -14.76 31.86
N GLY A 703 -14.60 -13.94 31.64
CA GLY A 703 -15.53 -13.55 32.69
C GLY A 703 -16.34 -14.74 33.25
N TRP A 704 -16.82 -15.64 32.39
CA TRP A 704 -17.50 -16.87 32.82
C TRP A 704 -16.60 -17.82 33.60
N ASP A 705 -15.30 -17.84 33.28
CA ASP A 705 -14.28 -18.65 33.98
C ASP A 705 -13.76 -17.98 35.28
N GLY A 706 -14.28 -16.80 35.66
CA GLY A 706 -13.86 -16.07 36.86
C GLY A 706 -12.55 -15.29 36.73
N GLU A 707 -11.95 -15.25 35.53
CA GLU A 707 -10.73 -14.51 35.20
C GLU A 707 -11.03 -13.02 34.93
N TYR A 708 -11.70 -12.37 35.89
CA TYR A 708 -12.29 -11.04 35.71
C TYR A 708 -11.28 -9.98 35.28
N LYS A 709 -10.06 -9.99 35.82
CA LYS A 709 -9.03 -9.01 35.44
C LYS A 709 -8.65 -9.12 33.95
N LYS A 710 -8.41 -10.35 33.47
CA LYS A 710 -8.09 -10.59 32.04
C LYS A 710 -9.28 -10.27 31.15
N SER A 711 -10.48 -10.60 31.59
CA SER A 711 -11.73 -10.26 30.91
C SER A 711 -11.87 -8.74 30.73
N GLU A 712 -11.65 -7.96 31.79
CA GLU A 712 -11.68 -6.51 31.74
C GLU A 712 -10.62 -5.93 30.79
N GLU A 713 -9.39 -6.45 30.82
CA GLU A 713 -8.31 -6.02 29.93
C GLU A 713 -8.70 -6.19 28.46
N GLU A 714 -9.25 -7.35 28.07
CA GLU A 714 -9.70 -7.63 26.70
C GLU A 714 -10.87 -6.73 26.27
N LEU A 715 -11.86 -6.54 27.15
CA LEU A 715 -13.06 -5.72 26.85
C LEU A 715 -12.73 -4.22 26.77
N MET A 716 -11.81 -3.74 27.61
CA MET A 716 -11.34 -2.35 27.56
C MET A 716 -10.55 -2.06 26.28
N ILE A 717 -9.83 -3.04 25.72
CA ILE A 717 -9.18 -2.90 24.42
C ILE A 717 -10.23 -2.65 23.33
N VAL A 718 -11.34 -3.40 23.32
CA VAL A 718 -12.43 -3.20 22.36
C VAL A 718 -13.06 -1.81 22.53
N ILE A 719 -13.42 -1.42 23.75
CA ILE A 719 -14.01 -0.11 24.04
C ILE A 719 -13.09 1.05 23.61
N LYS A 720 -11.77 0.92 23.81
CA LYS A 720 -10.81 1.95 23.38
C LYS A 720 -10.73 2.07 21.85
N ARG A 721 -10.76 0.94 21.15
CA ARG A 721 -10.61 0.87 19.68
C ARG A 721 -11.88 1.17 18.91
N MET A 722 -13.03 0.78 19.46
CA MET A 722 -14.34 0.93 18.83
C MET A 722 -15.35 1.42 19.88
N PRO A 723 -15.30 2.72 20.26
CA PRO A 723 -16.12 3.26 21.36
C PRO A 723 -17.63 3.15 21.14
N SER A 724 -18.08 2.96 19.89
CA SER A 724 -19.48 2.78 19.50
C SER A 724 -19.97 1.31 19.59
N TYR A 725 -19.09 0.35 19.89
CA TYR A 725 -19.45 -1.08 19.96
C TYR A 725 -20.07 -1.43 21.31
N ASP A 726 -21.39 -1.53 21.35
CA ASP A 726 -22.19 -1.71 22.56
C ASP A 726 -21.94 -3.03 23.29
N ASP A 727 -21.73 -4.10 22.55
CA ASP A 727 -21.61 -5.46 23.09
C ASP A 727 -20.45 -5.62 24.09
N ALA A 728 -19.34 -4.90 23.86
CA ALA A 728 -18.21 -4.87 24.79
C ALA A 728 -18.53 -4.13 26.10
N TYR A 729 -19.35 -3.06 26.06
CA TYR A 729 -19.79 -2.39 27.28
C TYR A 729 -20.73 -3.28 28.09
N LEU A 730 -21.67 -3.95 27.43
CA LEU A 730 -22.59 -4.87 28.09
C LEU A 730 -21.82 -6.00 28.79
N ALA A 731 -20.87 -6.62 28.09
CA ALA A 731 -19.98 -7.63 28.65
C ALA A 731 -19.19 -7.09 29.85
N LEU A 732 -18.58 -5.91 29.73
CA LEU A 732 -17.76 -5.34 30.80
C LEU A 732 -18.58 -4.95 32.02
N MET A 733 -19.80 -4.46 31.82
CA MET A 733 -20.73 -4.16 32.91
C MET A 733 -21.17 -5.43 33.65
N ASP A 734 -21.33 -6.55 32.96
CA ASP A 734 -21.59 -7.85 33.59
C ASP A 734 -20.37 -8.34 34.38
N VAL A 735 -19.16 -8.26 33.82
CA VAL A 735 -17.91 -8.62 34.50
C VAL A 735 -17.67 -7.76 35.75
N CYS A 736 -17.90 -6.45 35.66
CA CYS A 736 -17.83 -5.56 36.82
C CYS A 736 -18.87 -5.90 37.88
N TRP A 737 -20.05 -6.38 37.48
CA TRP A 737 -21.10 -6.80 38.42
C TRP A 737 -20.75 -8.13 39.09
N TRP A 738 -20.26 -9.13 38.33
CA TRP A 738 -19.82 -10.43 38.87
C TRP A 738 -18.61 -10.34 39.80
N SER A 739 -17.79 -9.29 39.66
CA SER A 739 -16.62 -9.01 40.49
C SER A 739 -16.85 -7.96 41.58
N ASP A 740 -18.12 -7.67 41.92
CA ASP A 740 -18.53 -6.68 42.93
C ASP A 740 -18.09 -5.23 42.70
N GLN A 741 -17.59 -4.91 41.50
CA GLN A 741 -17.18 -3.57 41.06
C GLN A 741 -18.35 -2.72 40.55
N ASN A 742 -19.47 -2.70 41.29
CA ASN A 742 -20.71 -2.02 40.89
C ASN A 742 -20.54 -0.52 40.56
N LYS A 743 -19.67 0.19 41.28
CA LYS A 743 -19.36 1.61 40.98
C LYS A 743 -18.71 1.77 39.61
N LYS A 744 -17.86 0.83 39.22
CA LYS A 744 -17.19 0.80 37.91
C LYS A 744 -18.20 0.46 36.82
N ALA A 745 -19.08 -0.52 37.03
CA ALA A 745 -20.17 -0.85 36.10
C ALA A 745 -21.02 0.39 35.75
N ILE A 746 -21.38 1.21 36.74
CA ILE A 746 -22.11 2.47 36.51
C ILE A 746 -21.29 3.47 35.70
N LYS A 747 -19.99 3.60 35.94
CA LYS A 747 -19.10 4.49 35.16
C LYS A 747 -19.00 4.03 33.71
N ILE A 748 -18.85 2.72 33.48
CA ILE A 748 -18.81 2.13 32.13
C ILE A 748 -20.14 2.35 31.40
N GLY A 749 -21.28 2.15 32.05
CA GLY A 749 -22.57 2.43 31.43
C GLY A 749 -22.76 3.91 31.08
N LYS A 750 -22.29 4.83 31.93
CA LYS A 750 -22.29 6.27 31.61
C LYS A 750 -21.37 6.60 30.43
N LEU A 751 -20.20 5.94 30.35
CA LEU A 751 -19.27 6.10 29.23
C LEU A 751 -19.91 5.62 27.92
N ALA A 752 -20.62 4.49 27.94
CA ALA A 752 -21.37 3.99 26.78
C ALA A 752 -22.37 5.04 26.28
N LEU A 753 -23.18 5.60 27.19
CA LEU A 753 -24.15 6.65 26.84
C LEU A 753 -23.46 7.92 26.30
N SER A 754 -22.32 8.33 26.85
CA SER A 754 -21.58 9.49 26.32
C SER A 754 -20.96 9.25 24.95
N ASN A 755 -20.70 8.00 24.59
CA ASN A 755 -20.24 7.60 23.27
C ASN A 755 -21.39 7.36 22.27
N GLY A 756 -22.62 7.76 22.62
CA GLY A 756 -23.78 7.71 21.73
C GLY A 756 -24.44 6.33 21.63
N ILE A 757 -24.18 5.41 22.57
CA ILE A 757 -24.81 4.08 22.56
C ILE A 757 -26.24 4.16 23.06
N GLU A 758 -27.20 3.74 22.23
CA GLU A 758 -28.64 3.80 22.54
C GLU A 758 -29.24 2.48 23.05
N ASN A 759 -28.42 1.42 23.18
CA ASN A 759 -28.89 0.10 23.63
C ASN A 759 -29.58 0.19 25.02
N PRO A 760 -30.87 -0.21 25.14
CA PRO A 760 -31.63 -0.12 26.39
C PRO A 760 -31.00 -0.87 27.57
N GLU A 761 -30.31 -1.99 27.30
CA GLU A 761 -29.68 -2.81 28.33
C GLU A 761 -28.63 -2.04 29.14
N ILE A 762 -28.01 -1.00 28.57
CA ILE A 762 -27.06 -0.14 29.30
C ILE A 762 -27.75 0.51 30.50
N LYS A 763 -28.95 1.05 30.32
CA LYS A 763 -29.72 1.70 31.40
C LYS A 763 -30.17 0.67 32.43
N GLU A 764 -30.58 -0.52 32.00
CA GLU A 764 -30.96 -1.62 32.88
C GLU A 764 -29.79 -2.09 33.75
N LYS A 765 -28.60 -2.31 33.17
CA LYS A 765 -27.41 -2.72 33.91
C LYS A 765 -26.90 -1.63 34.86
N ILE A 766 -27.06 -0.34 34.52
CA ILE A 766 -26.83 0.78 35.45
C ILE A 766 -27.79 0.66 36.66
N ALA A 767 -29.08 0.45 36.42
CA ALA A 767 -30.08 0.32 37.48
C ALA A 767 -29.81 -0.89 38.38
N ARG A 768 -29.47 -2.04 37.78
CA ARG A 768 -29.03 -3.27 38.50
C ARG A 768 -27.86 -2.99 39.43
N SER A 769 -26.82 -2.30 38.94
CA SER A 769 -25.62 -1.99 39.71
C SER A 769 -25.92 -1.01 40.86
N LYS A 770 -26.80 -0.02 40.64
CA LYS A 770 -27.26 0.90 41.70
C LYS A 770 -28.05 0.18 42.79
N LYS A 771 -28.97 -0.73 42.41
CA LYS A 771 -29.74 -1.54 43.36
C LYS A 771 -28.83 -2.41 44.23
N THR A 772 -27.83 -3.04 43.62
CA THR A 772 -26.83 -3.86 44.33
C THR A 772 -26.05 -3.04 45.36
N LEU A 773 -25.62 -1.83 45.00
CA LEU A 773 -24.93 -0.91 45.93
C LEU A 773 -25.82 -0.45 47.10
N ASN A 774 -27.12 -0.27 46.86
CA ASN A 774 -28.06 0.15 47.90
C ASN A 774 -28.41 -0.99 48.86
N ASN A 775 -28.43 -2.24 48.39
CA ASN A 775 -28.69 -3.42 49.21
C ASN A 775 -27.45 -3.90 49.98
N SER A 776 -26.26 -3.39 49.65
CA SER A 776 -24.99 -3.73 50.32
C SER A 776 -24.57 -2.70 51.38
N LYS A 777 -25.40 -1.65 51.57
CA LYS A 777 -25.31 -0.69 52.67
C LYS A 777 -26.36 -1.05 53.72
#